data_AF-A0A946NMF3-F1
#
_entry.id   AF-A0A946NMF3-F1
#
_cell.length_a   1.000
_cell.length_b   1.000
_cell.length_c   1.000
_cell.angle_alpha   90.00
_cell.angle_beta   90.00
_cell.angle_gamma   90.00
#
_symmetry.space_group_name_H-M   'P 1'
#
loop_
_entity.id
_entity.type
_entity.pdbx_description
1 polymer ?
#
loop_
_entity_poly.entity_id
_entity_poly.type
_entity_poly.pdbx_seq_one_letter_code
_entity_poly.pdbx_strand_id
1 'polypeptide(L)'
;MNFPDNIPSQSVLGINYSGMHDSSIAIVAPDGTPVFAVSLERVTRIKQDGRPPYALLEKIPWDRIAKIAVSTNESLDLSRDVESIVNTNSLTSPRPHGWKHADPFYEFLNGLPCEKVFVSHQLSHASSAFWGSEFEEALCLTCDGGMYNDLWFGGVYRCDRTEGIVPLDHFSVMKLSMVTSLYTFVTALLGFTPNKHEGKITGLAAYGKSSERCQKILERWFTEDYYKLESTLRWIFSYSETTSPQFLPDSIALQPFRDETNDISREELAASVQNFAEQYVLEILEGIKKQGWVSDNICLAGGLFANVKINQRVVETGFEKLFVAPPMTDDGTALGAAWHVLSGDPNFNPKPLHSMYLGPSYSKEEIGSQVAEKKIQVRKPVDPAKEIASILAKGGVVALYQGAAEFGPRALGNRSILASATDPEINQTLNERLNRTEFMPFAPISRMEDAEQLYKNICRVQHSAEFMTVTVDCSEKMKEACPATVHIDGTARPQLVSRDCNPLVHDILTQYQEDTGIPALVNTSFNVHEQPIVSSPEDALRGFFLSGLDYLYLDEVGLISFKGNEAIAIEILQEAIKTPSQRQTGYSEAKELLLKERSELIKETEQKEVELSKLEEKEEALLKMTREAEEKETELLKLEEKELFILKQGKLLEKYDSRFRYWRYVIVPTERLLQKLFFPFVKLRAIFLPRIGILHQYAPRDLCFPDSYHQPIRIDPVPKISIVTPSFKQAEFIERTLNSVFDQEYENLEYYVQDGGSKDGTKEILEKYSDRLTGWESKPDTGQTNAINLGFAKTNGEIMAWLNSDDIILPGTLAYVADYFNRHPEVDVVYGNRLQIDINDQHIGRWIMPAHDDEVLSWADFIPQETLYWRRSIWEKAGGQVDESFRFAMDWDFLVRLREAGARFARLPRFMGGFRIHPDQKTSAEMSDVGFREMNRIRERLLGRTPSEKEIFKAVKPYLLKHVITDLKWRVRNMMGNPS
;
A
#
# COMPACT_ATOMS: atom_id res chain seq x y z
N MET A 1 -5.10 -2.90 24.79
CA MET A 1 -6.08 -1.79 24.84
C MET A 1 -7.01 -2.00 26.03
N ASN A 2 -7.32 -0.92 26.75
CA ASN A 2 -8.31 -0.88 27.82
C ASN A 2 -9.41 0.11 27.43
N PHE A 3 -10.65 -0.20 27.80
CA PHE A 3 -11.79 0.72 27.68
C PHE A 3 -11.93 1.52 28.98
N PRO A 4 -12.59 2.68 28.96
CA PRO A 4 -12.95 3.38 30.19
C PRO A 4 -13.79 2.48 31.12
N ASP A 5 -13.46 2.45 32.41
CA ASP A 5 -14.13 1.60 33.41
C ASP A 5 -15.62 1.98 33.62
N ASN A 6 -16.02 3.17 33.17
CA ASN A 6 -17.30 3.80 33.47
C ASN A 6 -18.21 4.02 32.24
N ILE A 7 -18.14 3.15 31.23
CA ILE A 7 -19.07 3.22 30.08
C ILE A 7 -20.53 3.18 30.58
N PRO A 8 -21.34 4.23 30.33
CA PRO A 8 -22.74 4.26 30.76
C PRO A 8 -23.56 3.11 30.19
N SER A 9 -24.56 2.66 30.94
CA SER A 9 -25.49 1.65 30.43
C SER A 9 -26.37 2.25 29.34
N GLN A 10 -26.79 1.43 28.38
CA GLN A 10 -27.57 1.85 27.20
C GLN A 10 -26.76 2.68 26.19
N SER A 11 -25.42 2.62 26.23
CA SER A 11 -24.58 3.25 25.23
C SER A 11 -24.77 2.61 23.85
N VAL A 12 -24.48 3.36 22.78
CA VAL A 12 -24.52 2.88 21.40
C VAL A 12 -23.10 2.70 20.88
N LEU A 13 -22.85 1.54 20.26
CA LEU A 13 -21.59 1.23 19.58
C LEU A 13 -21.73 1.55 18.09
N GLY A 14 -21.04 2.58 17.61
CA GLY A 14 -20.85 2.85 16.20
C GLY A 14 -19.75 1.99 15.59
N ILE A 15 -19.95 1.51 14.36
CA ILE A 15 -18.97 0.74 13.59
C ILE A 15 -18.90 1.32 12.17
N ASN A 16 -17.68 1.65 11.73
CA ASN A 16 -17.36 1.76 10.31
C ASN A 16 -16.64 0.49 9.85
N TYR A 17 -17.21 -0.20 8.87
CA TYR A 17 -16.63 -1.36 8.22
C TYR A 17 -17.31 -1.54 6.86
N SER A 18 -16.53 -1.79 5.82
CA SER A 18 -17.03 -1.94 4.44
C SER A 18 -16.21 -2.89 3.57
N GLY A 19 -15.13 -3.47 4.13
CA GLY A 19 -14.14 -4.20 3.33
C GLY A 19 -13.29 -3.31 2.41
N MET A 20 -13.21 -2.00 2.74
CA MET A 20 -12.42 -0.98 2.04
C MET A 20 -11.31 -0.41 2.96
N HIS A 21 -11.46 0.77 3.55
CA HIS A 21 -10.45 1.37 4.44
C HIS A 21 -11.07 1.86 5.74
N ASP A 22 -10.21 2.32 6.66
CA ASP A 22 -10.58 3.09 7.86
C ASP A 22 -11.61 2.43 8.77
N SER A 23 -11.50 1.11 8.98
CA SER A 23 -12.34 0.43 9.96
C SER A 23 -12.15 1.08 11.34
N SER A 24 -13.25 1.39 12.01
CA SER A 24 -13.22 2.10 13.30
C SER A 24 -14.43 1.73 14.15
N ILE A 25 -14.32 2.04 15.45
CA ILE A 25 -15.45 1.98 16.37
C ILE A 25 -15.57 3.28 17.17
N ALA A 26 -16.78 3.59 17.64
CA ALA A 26 -17.05 4.64 18.60
C ALA A 26 -18.12 4.20 19.60
N ILE A 27 -18.00 4.56 20.87
CA ILE A 27 -19.00 4.32 21.92
C ILE A 27 -19.49 5.67 22.39
N VAL A 28 -20.81 5.86 22.32
CA VAL A 28 -21.47 7.10 22.72
C VAL A 28 -22.50 6.79 23.81
N ALA A 29 -22.46 7.57 24.89
CA ALA A 29 -23.40 7.49 26.00
C ALA A 29 -24.81 7.96 25.59
N PRO A 30 -25.87 7.58 26.31
CA PRO A 30 -27.25 7.96 25.99
C PRO A 30 -27.49 9.48 25.88
N ASP A 31 -26.72 10.29 26.61
CA ASP A 31 -26.80 11.75 26.57
C ASP A 31 -26.08 12.38 25.35
N GLY A 32 -25.49 11.55 24.49
CA GLY A 32 -24.71 11.97 23.33
C GLY A 32 -23.23 12.22 23.62
N THR A 33 -22.74 12.00 24.85
CA THR A 33 -21.31 12.16 25.17
C THR A 33 -20.48 11.03 24.54
N PRO A 34 -19.49 11.33 23.67
CA PRO A 34 -18.56 10.31 23.18
C PRO A 34 -17.67 9.82 24.32
N VAL A 35 -17.63 8.50 24.53
CA VAL A 35 -16.91 7.87 25.64
C VAL A 35 -15.59 7.26 25.16
N PHE A 36 -15.60 6.68 23.96
CA PHE A 36 -14.44 6.03 23.39
C PHE A 36 -14.54 6.01 21.86
N ALA A 37 -13.43 6.20 21.14
CA ALA A 37 -13.37 6.05 19.70
C ALA A 37 -11.95 5.75 19.23
N VAL A 38 -11.81 4.80 18.30
CA VAL A 38 -10.49 4.41 17.78
C VAL A 38 -10.58 3.80 16.39
N SER A 39 -9.62 4.16 15.54
CA SER A 39 -9.43 3.56 14.21
C SER A 39 -8.56 2.30 14.33
N LEU A 40 -8.89 1.24 13.59
CA LEU A 40 -8.23 -0.07 13.64
C LEU A 40 -6.71 0.04 13.40
N GLU A 41 -6.30 0.97 12.54
CA GLU A 41 -4.89 1.24 12.25
C GLU A 41 -4.06 1.56 13.50
N ARG A 42 -4.64 2.18 14.54
CA ARG A 42 -3.93 2.53 15.77
C ARG A 42 -3.49 1.27 16.52
N VAL A 43 -4.27 0.19 16.42
CA VAL A 43 -4.02 -1.09 17.10
C VAL A 43 -3.23 -2.05 16.22
N THR A 44 -3.61 -2.20 14.96
CA THR A 44 -2.96 -3.14 14.04
C THR A 44 -1.64 -2.64 13.48
N ARG A 45 -1.36 -1.34 13.66
CA ARG A 45 -0.20 -0.62 13.12
C ARG A 45 -0.14 -0.65 11.58
N ILE A 46 -1.26 -0.98 10.93
CA ILE A 46 -1.44 -0.93 9.47
C ILE A 46 -2.20 0.35 9.12
N LYS A 47 -1.57 1.28 8.41
CA LYS A 47 -2.18 2.53 7.96
C LYS A 47 -3.42 2.26 7.08
N GLN A 48 -4.55 2.85 7.46
CA GLN A 48 -5.88 2.77 6.83
C GLN A 48 -6.46 1.35 6.77
N ASP A 49 -6.28 0.60 7.85
CA ASP A 49 -6.73 -0.77 7.91
C ASP A 49 -8.26 -0.89 7.80
N GLY A 50 -8.75 -1.43 6.68
CA GLY A 50 -10.17 -1.69 6.45
C GLY A 50 -10.61 -3.13 6.72
N ARG A 51 -9.80 -3.91 7.44
CA ARG A 51 -10.17 -5.27 7.87
C ARG A 51 -11.35 -5.24 8.85
N PRO A 52 -12.09 -6.35 9.03
CA PRO A 52 -13.10 -6.42 10.08
C PRO A 52 -12.47 -6.10 11.45
N PRO A 53 -13.04 -5.18 12.24
CA PRO A 53 -12.39 -4.62 13.43
C PRO A 53 -12.42 -5.54 14.67
N TYR A 54 -12.22 -6.86 14.50
CA TYR A 54 -12.27 -7.83 15.60
C TYR A 54 -11.40 -7.43 16.80
N ALA A 55 -10.16 -7.00 16.55
CA ALA A 55 -9.22 -6.57 17.59
C ALA A 55 -9.74 -5.38 18.44
N LEU A 56 -10.66 -4.57 17.91
CA LEU A 56 -11.30 -3.48 18.66
C LEU A 56 -12.50 -3.96 19.49
N LEU A 57 -13.10 -5.09 19.13
CA LEU A 57 -14.35 -5.60 19.71
C LEU A 57 -14.11 -6.60 20.86
N GLU A 58 -12.91 -7.17 21.00
CA GLU A 58 -12.60 -8.25 21.95
C GLU A 58 -12.95 -7.93 23.41
N LYS A 59 -12.75 -6.68 23.84
CA LYS A 59 -12.94 -6.25 25.23
C LYS A 59 -14.14 -5.32 25.43
N ILE A 60 -15.07 -5.26 24.46
CA ILE A 60 -16.25 -4.40 24.60
C ILE A 60 -17.13 -4.91 25.75
N PRO A 61 -17.60 -4.02 26.66
CA PRO A 61 -18.57 -4.38 27.69
C PRO A 61 -19.97 -4.48 27.07
N TRP A 62 -20.26 -5.62 26.43
CA TRP A 62 -21.51 -5.85 25.71
C TRP A 62 -22.77 -5.70 26.58
N ASP A 63 -22.67 -5.88 27.90
CA ASP A 63 -23.76 -5.64 28.86
C ASP A 63 -24.19 -4.17 28.96
N ARG A 64 -23.32 -3.24 28.53
CA ARG A 64 -23.59 -1.79 28.52
C ARG A 64 -24.08 -1.28 27.17
N ILE A 65 -23.91 -2.05 26.10
CA ILE A 65 -24.26 -1.66 24.73
C ILE A 65 -25.70 -2.04 24.41
N ALA A 66 -26.54 -1.05 24.14
CA ALA A 66 -27.94 -1.27 23.75
C ALA A 66 -28.06 -1.68 22.27
N LYS A 67 -27.35 -0.97 21.38
CA LYS A 67 -27.44 -1.12 19.92
C LYS A 67 -26.08 -0.92 19.25
N ILE A 68 -25.96 -1.48 18.06
CA ILE A 68 -24.82 -1.27 17.16
C ILE A 68 -25.28 -0.43 15.98
N ALA A 69 -24.75 0.78 15.83
CA ALA A 69 -24.97 1.64 14.68
C ALA A 69 -23.93 1.32 13.61
N VAL A 70 -24.36 0.93 12.41
CA VAL A 70 -23.47 0.56 11.30
C VAL A 70 -23.53 1.64 10.23
N SER A 71 -22.38 2.24 9.90
CA SER A 71 -22.23 3.33 8.91
C SER A 71 -22.31 2.83 7.46
N THR A 72 -23.46 2.29 7.09
CA THR A 72 -23.75 1.80 5.74
C THR A 72 -25.25 1.52 5.60
N ASN A 73 -25.73 1.39 4.37
CA ASN A 73 -27.09 0.92 4.11
C ASN A 73 -27.20 -0.60 4.26
N GLU A 74 -28.30 -1.11 4.81
CA GLU A 74 -28.54 -2.56 4.89
C GLU A 74 -28.59 -3.19 3.48
N SER A 75 -29.24 -2.49 2.55
CA SER A 75 -29.38 -2.88 1.15
C SER A 75 -29.36 -1.66 0.23
N LEU A 76 -29.02 -1.89 -1.04
CA LEU A 76 -29.03 -0.84 -2.06
C LEU A 76 -30.48 -0.40 -2.35
N ASP A 77 -30.80 0.87 -2.07
CA ASP A 77 -32.09 1.49 -2.37
C ASP A 77 -32.01 2.35 -3.64
N LEU A 78 -32.38 1.75 -4.79
CA LEU A 78 -32.42 2.45 -6.07
C LEU A 78 -33.62 3.40 -6.22
N SER A 79 -34.60 3.35 -5.30
CA SER A 79 -35.83 4.17 -5.42
C SER A 79 -35.57 5.67 -5.20
N ARG A 80 -34.38 6.00 -4.69
CA ARG A 80 -33.99 7.36 -4.32
C ARG A 80 -33.01 8.01 -5.29
N ASP A 81 -32.66 7.41 -6.43
CA ASP A 81 -31.76 8.02 -7.43
C ASP A 81 -32.38 9.27 -8.08
N VAL A 82 -32.28 10.39 -7.37
CA VAL A 82 -32.75 11.71 -7.79
C VAL A 82 -31.59 12.52 -8.35
N GLU A 83 -31.89 13.39 -9.32
CA GLU A 83 -30.92 14.36 -9.81
C GLU A 83 -30.69 15.43 -8.75
N SER A 84 -29.41 15.75 -8.53
CA SER A 84 -29.05 16.86 -7.65
C SER A 84 -29.53 18.18 -8.24
N ILE A 85 -30.02 19.05 -7.38
CA ILE A 85 -30.47 20.39 -7.72
C ILE A 85 -29.29 21.36 -7.76
N VAL A 86 -28.30 21.18 -6.87
CA VAL A 86 -27.17 22.11 -6.74
C VAL A 86 -25.90 21.63 -7.44
N ASN A 87 -25.68 20.32 -7.54
CA ASN A 87 -24.54 19.75 -8.25
C ASN A 87 -24.96 19.34 -9.66
N THR A 88 -24.66 20.19 -10.64
CA THR A 88 -25.08 19.99 -12.02
C THR A 88 -24.02 19.31 -12.90
N ASN A 89 -22.85 18.98 -12.35
CA ASN A 89 -21.72 18.40 -13.06
C ASN A 89 -22.00 16.93 -13.42
N SER A 90 -22.69 16.76 -14.54
CA SER A 90 -23.26 15.48 -14.97
C SER A 90 -22.29 14.68 -15.85
N LEU A 91 -22.32 13.37 -15.65
CA LEU A 91 -21.63 12.40 -16.48
C LEU A 91 -22.28 12.36 -17.86
N THR A 92 -21.44 12.33 -18.90
CA THR A 92 -21.91 12.11 -20.29
C THR A 92 -22.53 10.73 -20.51
N SER A 93 -22.25 9.77 -19.63
CA SER A 93 -22.78 8.40 -19.69
C SER A 93 -23.03 7.85 -18.27
N PRO A 94 -24.28 7.53 -17.89
CA PRO A 94 -24.63 7.11 -16.52
C PRO A 94 -23.99 5.79 -16.09
N ARG A 95 -23.62 5.67 -14.80
CA ARG A 95 -22.98 4.46 -14.22
C ARG A 95 -23.96 3.27 -14.15
N PRO A 96 -23.50 2.02 -14.39
CA PRO A 96 -24.30 0.83 -14.10
C PRO A 96 -24.62 0.70 -12.59
N HIS A 97 -25.77 0.10 -12.28
CA HIS A 97 -26.34 -0.01 -10.93
C HIS A 97 -25.39 -0.66 -9.91
N GLY A 98 -25.45 -0.15 -8.68
CA GLY A 98 -24.55 -0.43 -7.56
C GLY A 98 -24.47 -1.89 -7.13
N TRP A 99 -23.45 -2.15 -6.31
CA TRP A 99 -23.06 -3.49 -5.88
C TRP A 99 -23.43 -3.74 -4.42
N LYS A 100 -23.56 -5.01 -4.01
CA LYS A 100 -23.77 -5.39 -2.61
C LYS A 100 -22.49 -5.93 -2.01
N HIS A 101 -22.24 -5.66 -0.72
CA HIS A 101 -21.15 -6.30 0.01
C HIS A 101 -21.23 -7.83 -0.11
N ALA A 102 -20.08 -8.48 -0.04
CA ALA A 102 -19.99 -9.94 -0.09
C ALA A 102 -20.52 -10.57 1.21
N ASP A 103 -20.97 -11.83 1.17
CA ASP A 103 -21.54 -12.55 2.33
C ASP A 103 -20.70 -12.42 3.63
N PRO A 104 -19.34 -12.50 3.62
CA PRO A 104 -18.54 -12.36 4.83
C PRO A 104 -18.75 -11.05 5.61
N PHE A 105 -19.12 -9.97 4.91
CA PHE A 105 -19.47 -8.70 5.54
C PHE A 105 -20.67 -8.84 6.47
N TYR A 106 -21.75 -9.45 5.95
CA TYR A 106 -22.98 -9.65 6.69
C TYR A 106 -22.81 -10.74 7.77
N GLU A 107 -22.01 -11.78 7.51
CA GLU A 107 -21.64 -12.79 8.50
C GLU A 107 -20.96 -12.16 9.73
N PHE A 108 -20.00 -11.26 9.51
CA PHE A 108 -19.36 -10.50 10.60
C PHE A 108 -20.39 -9.72 11.44
N LEU A 109 -21.24 -8.91 10.80
CA LEU A 109 -22.24 -8.09 11.51
C LEU A 109 -23.27 -8.96 12.25
N ASN A 110 -23.68 -10.08 11.66
CA ASN A 110 -24.63 -11.01 12.25
C ASN A 110 -24.05 -11.74 13.46
N GLY A 111 -22.73 -11.90 13.54
CA GLY A 111 -22.03 -12.47 14.69
C GLY A 111 -22.00 -11.59 15.93
N LEU A 112 -22.34 -10.30 15.83
CA LEU A 112 -22.32 -9.36 16.95
C LEU A 112 -23.58 -9.47 17.83
N PRO A 113 -23.46 -9.37 19.17
CA PRO A 113 -24.49 -9.82 20.12
C PRO A 113 -25.66 -8.84 20.33
N CYS A 114 -25.63 -7.66 19.72
CA CYS A 114 -26.67 -6.63 19.86
C CYS A 114 -27.46 -6.43 18.56
N GLU A 115 -28.57 -5.70 18.64
CA GLU A 115 -29.34 -5.23 17.49
C GLU A 115 -28.50 -4.29 16.62
N LYS A 116 -28.56 -4.45 15.29
CA LYS A 116 -27.88 -3.58 14.31
C LYS A 116 -28.87 -2.56 13.77
N VAL A 117 -28.49 -1.29 13.77
CA VAL A 117 -29.21 -0.20 13.11
C VAL A 117 -28.31 0.36 12.01
N PHE A 118 -28.75 0.25 10.76
CA PHE A 118 -28.02 0.73 9.60
C PHE A 118 -28.31 2.22 9.37
N VAL A 119 -27.26 3.01 9.29
CA VAL A 119 -27.32 4.46 9.04
C VAL A 119 -26.61 4.73 7.73
N SER A 120 -27.24 5.49 6.81
CA SER A 120 -26.60 5.85 5.55
C SER A 120 -25.21 6.45 5.79
N HIS A 121 -24.26 6.11 4.92
CA HIS A 121 -22.87 6.51 5.08
C HIS A 121 -22.72 8.04 5.08
N GLN A 122 -23.41 8.73 4.16
CA GLN A 122 -23.39 10.19 4.08
C GLN A 122 -24.11 10.87 5.26
N LEU A 123 -25.18 10.26 5.77
CA LEU A 123 -25.84 10.76 6.99
C LEU A 123 -24.95 10.58 8.22
N SER A 124 -24.15 9.52 8.26
CA SER A 124 -23.15 9.30 9.30
C SER A 124 -22.05 10.37 9.23
N HIS A 125 -21.59 10.76 8.03
CA HIS A 125 -20.70 11.92 7.85
C HIS A 125 -21.35 13.23 8.33
N ALA A 126 -22.57 13.54 7.92
CA ALA A 126 -23.25 14.76 8.35
C ALA A 126 -23.43 14.81 9.89
N SER A 127 -23.75 13.66 10.49
CA SER A 127 -23.92 13.51 11.93
C SER A 127 -22.61 13.68 12.70
N SER A 128 -21.47 13.22 12.16
CA SER A 128 -20.17 13.37 12.83
C SER A 128 -19.68 14.83 12.87
N ALA A 129 -20.12 15.67 11.93
CA ALA A 129 -19.86 17.11 11.97
C ALA A 129 -20.88 17.85 12.85
N PHE A 130 -22.18 17.72 12.56
CA PHE A 130 -23.18 18.59 13.19
C PHE A 130 -23.26 18.40 14.71
N TRP A 131 -23.39 17.17 15.20
CA TRP A 131 -23.58 16.91 16.63
C TRP A 131 -22.34 17.22 17.47
N GLY A 132 -21.16 17.24 16.84
CA GLY A 132 -19.91 17.67 17.47
C GLY A 132 -19.69 19.19 17.46
N SER A 133 -20.48 19.94 16.69
CA SER A 133 -20.36 21.40 16.57
C SER A 133 -21.02 22.14 17.75
N GLU A 134 -20.65 23.40 17.94
CA GLU A 134 -21.34 24.31 18.87
C GLU A 134 -22.64 24.92 18.32
N PHE A 135 -23.04 24.56 17.10
CA PHE A 135 -24.12 25.23 16.40
C PHE A 135 -25.50 24.72 16.84
N GLU A 136 -26.46 25.64 16.91
CA GLU A 136 -27.88 25.30 17.09
C GLU A 136 -28.51 24.87 15.76
N GLU A 137 -28.22 25.64 14.71
CA GLU A 137 -28.58 25.36 13.32
C GLU A 137 -27.37 25.54 12.39
N ALA A 138 -27.28 24.72 11.35
CA ALA A 138 -26.25 24.79 10.33
C ALA A 138 -26.71 24.19 9.00
N LEU A 139 -26.07 24.62 7.91
CA LEU A 139 -26.00 23.78 6.72
C LEU A 139 -24.86 22.78 6.88
N CYS A 140 -25.06 21.53 6.49
CA CYS A 140 -23.97 20.56 6.41
C CYS A 140 -23.76 20.10 4.97
N LEU A 141 -22.52 20.17 4.51
CA LEU A 141 -22.11 19.67 3.19
C LEU A 141 -21.20 18.45 3.38
N THR A 142 -21.58 17.33 2.79
CA THR A 142 -20.75 16.13 2.74
C THR A 142 -20.22 15.86 1.34
N CYS A 143 -18.95 15.45 1.23
CA CYS A 143 -18.34 15.06 -0.04
C CYS A 143 -17.19 14.07 0.17
N ASP A 144 -17.28 12.91 -0.46
CA ASP A 144 -16.45 11.75 -0.16
C ASP A 144 -16.20 10.84 -1.39
N GLY A 145 -15.43 9.76 -1.21
CA GLY A 145 -15.20 8.70 -2.20
C GLY A 145 -16.38 7.73 -2.39
N GLY A 146 -17.43 7.86 -1.57
CA GLY A 146 -18.61 7.01 -1.61
C GLY A 146 -18.39 5.61 -1.03
N MET A 147 -19.48 4.85 -0.91
CA MET A 147 -19.50 3.52 -0.29
C MET A 147 -19.99 2.47 -1.29
N TYR A 148 -19.48 1.24 -1.21
CA TYR A 148 -19.74 0.20 -2.23
C TYR A 148 -21.23 -0.12 -2.46
N ASN A 149 -22.02 -0.13 -1.40
CA ASN A 149 -23.46 -0.38 -1.39
C ASN A 149 -24.29 0.90 -1.19
N ASP A 150 -23.70 2.08 -1.42
CA ASP A 150 -24.38 3.37 -1.39
C ASP A 150 -24.22 4.07 -2.75
N LEU A 151 -25.28 4.71 -3.24
CA LEU A 151 -25.21 5.50 -4.47
C LEU A 151 -24.66 6.91 -4.21
N TRP A 152 -24.67 7.33 -2.95
CA TRP A 152 -24.37 8.69 -2.54
C TRP A 152 -22.89 8.83 -2.17
N PHE A 153 -22.23 9.81 -2.78
CA PHE A 153 -20.87 10.21 -2.40
C PHE A 153 -20.84 11.56 -1.68
N GLY A 154 -21.99 12.21 -1.53
CA GLY A 154 -22.12 13.49 -0.84
C GLY A 154 -23.56 13.97 -0.80
N GLY A 155 -23.78 15.14 -0.20
CA GLY A 155 -25.09 15.77 -0.12
C GLY A 155 -25.08 17.05 0.70
N VAL A 156 -26.24 17.70 0.73
CA VAL A 156 -26.50 18.92 1.51
C VAL A 156 -27.60 18.63 2.50
N TYR A 157 -27.41 19.04 3.75
CA TYR A 157 -28.33 18.79 4.85
C TYR A 157 -28.64 20.09 5.57
N ARG A 158 -29.89 20.23 6.01
CA ARG A 158 -30.29 21.19 7.04
C ARG A 158 -30.16 20.49 8.37
N CYS A 159 -29.39 21.08 9.28
CA CYS A 159 -29.18 20.54 10.60
C CYS A 159 -29.70 21.51 11.65
N ASP A 160 -30.44 20.99 12.62
CA ASP A 160 -31.02 21.73 13.73
C ASP A 160 -31.03 20.84 14.98
N ARG A 161 -30.69 21.38 16.15
CA ARG A 161 -30.60 20.57 17.39
C ARG A 161 -31.96 20.05 17.86
N THR A 162 -33.06 20.68 17.42
CA THR A 162 -34.44 20.29 17.73
C THR A 162 -35.10 19.45 16.64
N GLU A 163 -34.91 19.79 15.36
CA GLU A 163 -35.49 19.06 14.21
C GLU A 163 -34.62 17.90 13.71
N GLY A 164 -33.35 17.85 14.14
CA GLY A 164 -32.37 16.86 13.70
C GLY A 164 -31.74 17.20 12.34
N ILE A 165 -31.31 16.17 11.62
CA ILE A 165 -30.61 16.31 10.33
C ILE A 165 -31.56 15.89 9.21
N VAL A 166 -31.87 16.83 8.32
CA VAL A 166 -32.77 16.64 7.19
C VAL A 166 -32.01 16.82 5.88
N PRO A 167 -31.97 15.82 4.98
CA PRO A 167 -31.33 15.98 3.68
C PRO A 167 -32.12 16.97 2.80
N LEU A 168 -31.40 17.91 2.19
CA LEU A 168 -31.90 18.87 1.21
C LEU A 168 -31.58 18.43 -0.22
N ASP A 169 -30.39 17.87 -0.43
CA ASP A 169 -29.93 17.37 -1.73
C ASP A 169 -28.93 16.21 -1.56
N HIS A 170 -28.79 15.35 -2.57
CA HIS A 170 -27.83 14.24 -2.57
C HIS A 170 -27.05 14.16 -3.88
N PHE A 171 -25.79 13.74 -3.79
CA PHE A 171 -24.89 13.62 -4.94
C PHE A 171 -24.75 12.16 -5.33
N SER A 172 -25.49 11.75 -6.37
CA SER A 172 -25.50 10.37 -6.90
C SER A 172 -24.31 10.12 -7.82
N VAL A 173 -23.53 9.07 -7.53
CA VAL A 173 -22.47 8.59 -8.43
C VAL A 173 -23.00 8.05 -9.75
N MET A 174 -24.31 7.80 -9.86
CA MET A 174 -24.90 7.30 -11.11
C MET A 174 -24.92 8.37 -12.21
N LYS A 175 -25.05 9.64 -11.83
CA LYS A 175 -25.24 10.76 -12.74
C LYS A 175 -24.20 11.85 -12.61
N LEU A 176 -23.51 11.96 -11.48
CA LEU A 176 -22.58 13.05 -11.20
C LEU A 176 -21.14 12.58 -11.13
N SER A 177 -20.23 13.45 -11.58
CA SER A 177 -18.79 13.24 -11.45
C SER A 177 -18.32 13.48 -10.01
N MET A 178 -17.41 12.63 -9.53
CA MET A 178 -16.86 12.69 -8.18
C MET A 178 -15.48 13.36 -8.15
N VAL A 179 -15.39 14.56 -7.57
CA VAL A 179 -14.13 15.31 -7.51
C VAL A 179 -13.03 14.59 -6.72
N THR A 180 -13.43 13.78 -5.74
CA THR A 180 -12.55 12.90 -4.97
C THR A 180 -11.83 11.90 -5.87
N SER A 181 -12.51 11.27 -6.84
CA SER A 181 -11.89 10.38 -7.83
C SER A 181 -10.81 11.09 -8.65
N LEU A 182 -11.06 12.33 -9.08
CA LEU A 182 -10.07 13.13 -9.84
C LEU A 182 -8.85 13.48 -8.99
N TYR A 183 -9.05 13.90 -7.75
CA TYR A 183 -7.97 14.26 -6.84
C TYR A 183 -7.07 13.07 -6.51
N THR A 184 -7.67 11.92 -6.22
CA THR A 184 -6.97 10.65 -5.99
C THR A 184 -6.29 10.14 -7.25
N PHE A 185 -6.90 10.31 -8.43
CA PHE A 185 -6.28 9.99 -9.72
C PHE A 185 -5.00 10.78 -9.95
N VAL A 186 -5.04 12.10 -9.75
CA VAL A 186 -3.85 12.96 -9.88
C VAL A 186 -2.79 12.59 -8.83
N THR A 187 -3.20 12.22 -7.62
CA THR A 187 -2.29 11.68 -6.59
C THR A 187 -1.52 10.47 -7.12
N ALA A 188 -2.21 9.51 -7.75
CA ALA A 188 -1.60 8.34 -8.36
C ALA A 188 -0.66 8.68 -9.52
N LEU A 189 -1.10 9.61 -10.36
CA LEU A 189 -0.38 10.06 -11.55
C LEU A 189 0.97 10.68 -11.19
N LEU A 190 1.02 11.46 -10.11
CA LEU A 190 2.21 12.10 -9.55
C LEU A 190 3.17 11.12 -8.84
N GLY A 191 2.84 9.82 -8.84
CA GLY A 191 3.66 8.75 -8.25
C GLY A 191 3.39 8.49 -6.76
N PHE A 192 2.38 9.15 -6.18
CA PHE A 192 2.01 8.94 -4.79
C PHE A 192 0.99 7.81 -4.63
N THR A 193 0.70 7.43 -3.38
CA THR A 193 -0.19 6.31 -3.07
C THR A 193 -1.62 6.82 -2.89
N PRO A 194 -2.57 6.36 -3.73
CA PRO A 194 -4.00 6.72 -3.61
C PRO A 194 -4.57 6.42 -2.22
N ASN A 195 -5.55 7.21 -1.80
CA ASN A 195 -6.18 7.25 -0.48
C ASN A 195 -5.24 7.57 0.68
N LYS A 196 -3.91 7.64 0.50
CA LYS A 196 -2.93 7.88 1.57
C LYS A 196 -2.23 9.22 1.48
N HIS A 197 -2.00 9.72 0.28
CA HIS A 197 -1.05 10.80 0.00
C HIS A 197 -1.69 12.03 -0.65
N GLU A 198 -3.02 12.12 -0.67
CA GLU A 198 -3.76 13.28 -1.17
C GLU A 198 -3.29 14.58 -0.48
N GLY A 199 -3.06 14.53 0.84
CA GLY A 199 -2.51 15.67 1.60
C GLY A 199 -1.11 16.10 1.13
N LYS A 200 -0.28 15.18 0.59
CA LYS A 200 1.05 15.53 0.06
C LYS A 200 0.92 16.38 -1.20
N ILE A 201 -0.05 16.08 -2.06
CA ILE A 201 -0.27 16.88 -3.28
C ILE A 201 -0.96 18.21 -2.98
N THR A 202 -1.76 18.30 -1.90
CA THR A 202 -2.25 19.59 -1.37
C THR A 202 -1.07 20.50 -1.00
N GLY A 203 -0.04 19.96 -0.35
CA GLY A 203 1.19 20.70 -0.07
C GLY A 203 1.97 21.09 -1.32
N LEU A 204 2.12 20.14 -2.25
CA LEU A 204 2.82 20.36 -3.52
C LEU A 204 2.14 21.44 -4.37
N ALA A 205 0.81 21.54 -4.31
CA ALA A 205 0.02 22.56 -5.03
C ALA A 205 0.46 23.99 -4.69
N ALA A 206 0.95 24.25 -3.47
CA ALA A 206 1.39 25.57 -3.06
C ALA A 206 2.67 26.04 -3.77
N TYR A 207 3.44 25.11 -4.34
CA TYR A 207 4.66 25.41 -5.13
C TYR A 207 4.37 25.61 -6.63
N GLY A 208 3.16 25.33 -7.07
CA GLY A 208 2.75 25.42 -8.48
C GLY A 208 1.85 26.61 -8.76
N LYS A 209 1.49 26.75 -10.04
CA LYS A 209 0.43 27.65 -10.49
C LYS A 209 -0.50 26.88 -11.41
N SER A 210 -1.81 27.02 -11.22
CA SER A 210 -2.79 26.44 -12.12
C SER A 210 -2.69 27.08 -13.52
N SER A 211 -2.86 26.28 -14.57
CA SER A 211 -2.89 26.76 -15.96
C SER A 211 -4.21 26.40 -16.64
N GLU A 212 -4.66 27.27 -17.56
CA GLU A 212 -5.91 27.05 -18.31
C GLU A 212 -5.87 25.75 -19.13
N ARG A 213 -4.70 25.40 -19.69
CA ARG A 213 -4.52 24.15 -20.42
C ARG A 213 -4.71 22.94 -19.51
N CYS A 214 -4.05 22.93 -18.34
CA CYS A 214 -4.16 21.81 -17.41
C CYS A 214 -5.59 21.67 -16.86
N GLN A 215 -6.25 22.79 -16.53
CA GLN A 215 -7.66 22.80 -16.12
C GLN A 215 -8.59 22.19 -17.17
N LYS A 216 -8.45 22.55 -18.45
CA LYS A 216 -9.26 21.96 -19.53
C LYS A 216 -9.03 20.46 -19.69
N ILE A 217 -7.79 20.00 -19.51
CA ILE A 217 -7.49 18.57 -19.50
C ILE A 217 -8.24 17.91 -18.34
N LEU A 218 -8.06 18.39 -17.11
CA LEU A 218 -8.72 17.84 -15.93
C LEU A 218 -10.25 17.83 -16.06
N GLU A 219 -10.86 18.89 -16.59
CA GLU A 219 -12.30 19.01 -16.83
C GLU A 219 -12.81 17.96 -17.83
N ARG A 220 -12.09 17.73 -18.95
CA ARG A 220 -12.43 16.69 -19.93
C ARG A 220 -12.38 15.30 -19.29
N TRP A 221 -11.33 15.02 -18.52
CA TRP A 221 -11.18 13.75 -17.80
C TRP A 221 -12.24 13.55 -16.71
N PHE A 222 -12.70 14.64 -16.11
CA PHE A 222 -13.72 14.64 -15.08
C PHE A 222 -15.14 14.36 -15.60
N THR A 223 -15.48 14.82 -16.81
CA THR A 223 -16.87 14.82 -17.33
C THR A 223 -17.08 13.88 -18.52
N GLU A 224 -16.19 13.92 -19.52
CA GLU A 224 -16.29 13.15 -20.76
C GLU A 224 -15.62 11.78 -20.61
N ASP A 225 -14.41 11.77 -20.04
CA ASP A 225 -13.55 10.59 -19.95
C ASP A 225 -13.62 9.91 -18.56
N TYR A 226 -14.65 10.19 -17.78
CA TYR A 226 -14.80 9.70 -16.40
C TYR A 226 -14.64 8.18 -16.25
N TYR A 227 -15.17 7.36 -17.18
CA TYR A 227 -14.95 5.91 -17.15
C TYR A 227 -13.49 5.52 -17.30
N LYS A 228 -12.71 6.27 -18.09
CA LYS A 228 -11.26 6.05 -18.19
C LYS A 228 -10.61 6.42 -16.86
N LEU A 229 -10.98 7.56 -16.28
CA LEU A 229 -10.51 7.99 -14.96
C LEU A 229 -10.79 6.93 -13.89
N GLU A 230 -12.02 6.46 -13.75
CA GLU A 230 -12.37 5.39 -12.79
C GLU A 230 -11.64 4.08 -13.08
N SER A 231 -11.38 3.74 -14.34
CA SER A 231 -10.64 2.53 -14.69
C SER A 231 -9.16 2.58 -14.31
N THR A 232 -8.63 3.78 -14.00
CA THR A 232 -7.23 3.96 -13.61
C THR A 232 -6.96 3.61 -12.15
N LEU A 233 -8.00 3.45 -11.34
CA LEU A 233 -7.89 3.10 -9.92
C LEU A 233 -8.80 1.90 -9.65
N ARG A 234 -8.34 0.93 -8.86
CA ARG A 234 -9.15 -0.25 -8.54
C ARG A 234 -9.04 -0.67 -7.09
N TRP A 235 -10.19 -1.00 -6.52
CA TRP A 235 -10.27 -1.65 -5.23
C TRP A 235 -10.06 -3.16 -5.35
N ILE A 236 -9.15 -3.68 -4.53
CA ILE A 236 -9.10 -5.08 -4.14
C ILE A 236 -9.73 -5.17 -2.76
N PHE A 237 -11.04 -5.43 -2.74
CA PHE A 237 -11.81 -5.61 -1.52
C PHE A 237 -11.30 -6.82 -0.75
N SER A 238 -11.32 -6.72 0.58
CA SER A 238 -11.02 -7.83 1.46
C SER A 238 -11.92 -7.80 2.69
N TYR A 239 -12.51 -8.95 3.00
CA TYR A 239 -13.25 -9.18 4.24
C TYR A 239 -12.48 -10.17 5.15
N SER A 240 -11.19 -10.36 4.89
CA SER A 240 -10.31 -11.25 5.63
C SER A 240 -9.73 -10.58 6.87
N GLU A 241 -9.58 -11.34 7.95
CA GLU A 241 -8.89 -10.91 9.17
C GLU A 241 -7.38 -10.72 8.96
N THR A 242 -6.79 -11.39 7.96
CA THR A 242 -5.34 -11.40 7.73
C THR A 242 -4.90 -10.52 6.57
N THR A 243 -5.83 -10.12 5.69
CA THR A 243 -5.50 -9.36 4.47
C THR A 243 -6.25 -8.05 4.44
N SER A 244 -5.52 -6.93 4.50
CA SER A 244 -6.13 -5.60 4.34
C SER A 244 -6.56 -5.37 2.88
N PRO A 245 -7.69 -4.67 2.65
CA PRO A 245 -8.05 -4.23 1.31
C PRO A 245 -6.98 -3.29 0.73
N GLN A 246 -6.91 -3.21 -0.60
CA GLN A 246 -5.94 -2.37 -1.30
C GLN A 246 -6.62 -1.51 -2.34
N PHE A 247 -6.13 -0.30 -2.53
CA PHE A 247 -6.53 0.60 -3.60
C PHE A 247 -5.33 0.88 -4.49
N LEU A 248 -5.36 0.37 -5.72
CA LEU A 248 -4.19 0.31 -6.59
C LEU A 248 -4.41 1.08 -7.88
N PRO A 249 -3.39 1.83 -8.35
CA PRO A 249 -3.43 2.43 -9.67
C PRO A 249 -3.14 1.40 -10.77
N ASP A 250 -3.79 1.57 -11.93
CA ASP A 250 -3.46 0.86 -13.16
C ASP A 250 -2.56 1.73 -14.05
N SER A 251 -1.28 1.36 -14.11
CA SER A 251 -0.27 2.09 -14.86
C SER A 251 -0.56 2.21 -16.37
N ILE A 252 -1.28 1.26 -16.95
CA ILE A 252 -1.61 1.27 -18.40
C ILE A 252 -2.76 2.25 -18.64
N ALA A 253 -3.79 2.20 -17.79
CA ALA A 253 -4.92 3.12 -17.89
C ALA A 253 -4.51 4.57 -17.57
N LEU A 254 -3.47 4.77 -16.75
CA LEU A 254 -2.86 6.08 -16.49
C LEU A 254 -2.03 6.64 -17.66
N GLN A 255 -1.53 5.78 -18.55
CA GLN A 255 -0.55 6.19 -19.56
C GLN A 255 -1.07 7.27 -20.53
N PRO A 256 -2.30 7.22 -21.05
CA PRO A 256 -2.80 8.27 -21.95
C PRO A 256 -2.79 9.65 -21.31
N PHE A 257 -3.08 9.74 -20.00
CA PHE A 257 -2.99 11.01 -19.28
C PHE A 257 -1.54 11.46 -19.12
N ARG A 258 -0.64 10.53 -18.74
CA ARG A 258 0.79 10.83 -18.63
C ARG A 258 1.36 11.38 -19.94
N ASP A 259 0.93 10.84 -21.08
CA ASP A 259 1.37 11.30 -22.38
C ASP A 259 0.85 12.71 -22.69
N GLU A 260 -0.39 13.01 -22.31
CA GLU A 260 -1.03 14.32 -22.52
C GLU A 260 -0.49 15.43 -21.60
N THR A 261 0.02 15.05 -20.42
CA THR A 261 0.56 15.96 -19.42
C THR A 261 2.07 15.79 -19.20
N ASN A 262 2.78 15.18 -20.15
CA ASN A 262 4.22 14.91 -20.01
C ASN A 262 5.08 16.18 -19.90
N ASP A 263 4.55 17.30 -20.38
CA ASP A 263 5.18 18.61 -20.39
C ASP A 263 4.67 19.54 -19.27
N ILE A 264 3.73 19.06 -18.44
CA ILE A 264 3.22 19.78 -17.27
C ILE A 264 4.01 19.33 -16.03
N SER A 265 4.53 20.29 -15.25
CA SER A 265 5.27 19.96 -14.04
C SER A 265 4.37 19.35 -12.96
N ARG A 266 4.98 18.65 -12.00
CA ARG A 266 4.26 18.02 -10.88
C ARG A 266 3.53 19.05 -10.04
N GLU A 267 4.17 20.20 -9.81
CA GLU A 267 3.66 21.33 -9.04
C GLU A 267 2.49 22.00 -9.77
N GLU A 268 2.60 22.23 -11.09
CA GLU A 268 1.51 22.79 -11.89
C GLU A 268 0.29 21.87 -11.91
N LEU A 269 0.49 20.56 -12.08
CA LEU A 269 -0.59 19.58 -12.06
C LEU A 269 -1.27 19.51 -10.69
N ALA A 270 -0.49 19.50 -9.60
CA ALA A 270 -1.02 19.55 -8.22
C ALA A 270 -1.81 20.84 -7.96
N ALA A 271 -1.28 22.00 -8.38
CA ALA A 271 -1.96 23.29 -8.26
C ALA A 271 -3.26 23.34 -9.07
N SER A 272 -3.27 22.73 -10.26
CA SER A 272 -4.43 22.71 -11.14
C SER A 272 -5.57 21.83 -10.59
N VAL A 273 -5.27 20.63 -10.07
CA VAL A 273 -6.30 19.77 -9.45
C VAL A 273 -6.81 20.35 -8.13
N GLN A 274 -5.94 21.00 -7.36
CA GLN A 274 -6.32 21.72 -6.15
C GLN A 274 -7.30 22.86 -6.47
N ASN A 275 -6.95 23.69 -7.45
CA ASN A 275 -7.83 24.78 -7.87
C ASN A 275 -9.16 24.27 -8.44
N PHE A 276 -9.14 23.19 -9.23
CA PHE A 276 -10.36 22.54 -9.73
C PHE A 276 -11.27 22.08 -8.59
N ALA A 277 -10.71 21.41 -7.58
CA ALA A 277 -11.48 20.93 -6.43
C ALA A 277 -12.06 22.08 -5.59
N GLU A 278 -11.32 23.17 -5.42
CA GLU A 278 -11.83 24.39 -4.78
C GLU A 278 -13.01 25.00 -5.55
N GLN A 279 -12.88 25.19 -6.87
CA GLN A 279 -13.96 25.75 -7.69
C GLN A 279 -15.21 24.85 -7.67
N TYR A 280 -15.04 23.53 -7.77
CA TYR A 280 -16.14 22.58 -7.71
C TYR A 280 -16.98 22.73 -6.42
N VAL A 281 -16.33 22.89 -5.26
CA VAL A 281 -17.03 23.10 -3.99
C VAL A 281 -17.71 24.47 -3.94
N LEU A 282 -17.04 25.52 -4.43
CA LEU A 282 -17.60 26.87 -4.48
C LEU A 282 -18.85 26.96 -5.38
N GLU A 283 -18.86 26.25 -6.50
CA GLU A 283 -20.03 26.14 -7.39
C GLU A 283 -21.22 25.47 -6.69
N ILE A 284 -20.98 24.39 -5.93
CA ILE A 284 -22.02 23.75 -5.11
C ILE A 284 -22.59 24.74 -4.10
N LEU A 285 -21.75 25.51 -3.39
CA LEU A 285 -22.19 26.53 -2.45
C LEU A 285 -23.00 27.64 -3.12
N GLU A 286 -22.63 28.05 -4.33
CA GLU A 286 -23.41 29.01 -5.11
C GLU A 286 -24.79 28.42 -5.48
N GLY A 287 -24.84 27.13 -5.85
CA GLY A 287 -26.07 26.39 -6.09
C GLY A 287 -26.98 26.36 -4.86
N ILE A 288 -26.43 26.05 -3.68
CA ILE A 288 -27.14 26.07 -2.39
C ILE A 288 -27.75 27.45 -2.12
N LYS A 289 -26.95 28.51 -2.31
CA LYS A 289 -27.41 29.90 -2.15
C LYS A 289 -28.56 30.25 -3.10
N LYS A 290 -28.51 29.78 -4.35
CA LYS A 290 -29.59 29.98 -5.34
C LYS A 290 -30.90 29.28 -4.96
N GLN A 291 -30.84 28.17 -4.24
CA GLN A 291 -32.04 27.50 -3.70
C GLN A 291 -32.68 28.24 -2.51
N GLY A 292 -32.01 29.26 -1.98
CA GLY A 292 -32.47 29.97 -0.79
C GLY A 292 -32.28 29.18 0.51
N TRP A 293 -31.43 28.15 0.49
CA TRP A 293 -30.98 27.48 1.70
C TRP A 293 -29.91 28.35 2.36
N VAL A 294 -30.24 28.93 3.50
CA VAL A 294 -29.40 29.91 4.20
C VAL A 294 -29.15 29.44 5.62
N SER A 295 -27.92 29.62 6.08
CA SER A 295 -27.53 29.52 7.49
C SER A 295 -26.26 30.36 7.68
N ASP A 296 -26.08 30.91 8.87
CA ASP A 296 -24.85 31.61 9.24
C ASP A 296 -23.70 30.63 9.49
N ASN A 297 -24.01 29.36 9.78
CA ASN A 297 -23.04 28.34 10.12
C ASN A 297 -22.99 27.21 9.08
N ILE A 298 -21.79 26.67 8.86
CA ILE A 298 -21.61 25.49 8.00
C ILE A 298 -20.79 24.40 8.68
N CYS A 299 -21.23 23.16 8.50
CA CYS A 299 -20.54 21.93 8.87
C CYS A 299 -20.01 21.20 7.64
N LEU A 300 -18.79 20.67 7.69
CA LEU A 300 -18.18 19.88 6.61
C LEU A 300 -17.77 18.47 7.09
N ALA A 301 -18.02 17.45 6.28
CA ALA A 301 -17.59 16.07 6.53
C ALA A 301 -17.42 15.23 5.25
N GLY A 302 -16.65 14.15 5.33
CA GLY A 302 -16.27 13.32 4.17
C GLY A 302 -14.85 13.59 3.71
N GLY A 303 -14.24 12.59 3.05
CA GLY A 303 -12.80 12.56 2.78
C GLY A 303 -12.26 13.74 1.98
N LEU A 304 -13.09 14.43 1.18
CA LEU A 304 -12.67 15.64 0.47
C LEU A 304 -12.20 16.73 1.43
N PHE A 305 -12.90 16.89 2.56
CA PHE A 305 -12.62 17.95 3.54
C PHE A 305 -11.45 17.63 4.47
N ALA A 306 -10.73 16.52 4.24
CA ALA A 306 -9.35 16.40 4.69
C ALA A 306 -8.42 17.44 4.02
N ASN A 307 -8.86 18.01 2.90
CA ASN A 307 -8.26 19.14 2.23
C ASN A 307 -8.61 20.45 2.95
N VAL A 308 -7.78 20.79 3.93
CA VAL A 308 -7.95 21.97 4.78
C VAL A 308 -7.98 23.31 4.04
N LYS A 309 -7.43 23.37 2.81
CA LYS A 309 -7.47 24.56 1.97
C LYS A 309 -8.86 24.79 1.40
N ILE A 310 -9.54 23.72 0.96
CA ILE A 310 -10.96 23.79 0.56
C ILE A 310 -11.79 24.33 1.73
N ASN A 311 -11.54 23.86 2.96
CA ASN A 311 -12.27 24.32 4.14
C ASN A 311 -12.11 25.83 4.39
N GLN A 312 -10.89 26.37 4.19
CA GLN A 312 -10.67 27.82 4.20
C GLN A 312 -11.49 28.53 3.12
N ARG A 313 -11.48 28.02 1.88
CA ARG A 313 -12.26 28.61 0.77
C ARG A 313 -13.75 28.63 1.05
N VAL A 314 -14.29 27.60 1.71
CA VAL A 314 -15.71 27.53 2.10
C VAL A 314 -16.09 28.67 3.03
N VAL A 315 -15.36 28.89 4.14
CA VAL A 315 -15.72 29.96 5.09
C VAL A 315 -15.60 31.35 4.45
N GLU A 316 -14.66 31.55 3.52
CA GLU A 316 -14.49 32.81 2.79
C GLU A 316 -15.71 33.22 1.93
N THR A 317 -16.64 32.30 1.66
CA THR A 317 -17.88 32.58 0.90
C THR A 317 -18.92 33.40 1.67
N GLY A 318 -18.77 33.53 2.99
CA GLY A 318 -19.60 34.41 3.81
C GLY A 318 -20.16 33.81 5.10
N PHE A 319 -19.91 32.53 5.39
CA PHE A 319 -20.36 31.89 6.64
C PHE A 319 -19.72 32.52 7.88
N GLU A 320 -20.49 32.80 8.92
CA GLU A 320 -19.99 33.35 10.17
C GLU A 320 -19.08 32.35 10.89
N LYS A 321 -19.48 31.07 10.94
CA LYS A 321 -18.70 30.01 11.56
C LYS A 321 -18.63 28.74 10.71
N LEU A 322 -17.49 28.06 10.80
CA LEU A 322 -17.22 26.77 10.17
C LEU A 322 -16.81 25.72 11.21
N PHE A 323 -17.44 24.56 11.16
CA PHE A 323 -17.00 23.35 11.86
C PHE A 323 -16.72 22.21 10.86
N VAL A 324 -15.57 21.57 10.97
CA VAL A 324 -15.21 20.39 10.16
C VAL A 324 -15.05 19.21 11.10
N ALA A 325 -15.68 18.07 10.78
CA ALA A 325 -15.53 16.84 11.56
C ALA A 325 -14.03 16.48 11.74
N PRO A 326 -13.49 16.39 12.97
CA PRO A 326 -12.07 16.14 13.20
C PRO A 326 -11.52 14.83 12.58
N PRO A 327 -12.22 13.68 12.68
CA PRO A 327 -11.91 12.51 11.89
C PRO A 327 -12.54 12.73 10.51
N MET A 328 -11.74 13.32 9.62
CA MET A 328 -12.20 13.80 8.31
C MET A 328 -12.45 12.66 7.30
N THR A 329 -12.03 11.43 7.60
CA THR A 329 -12.23 10.26 6.73
C THR A 329 -13.31 9.33 7.30
N ASP A 330 -13.51 8.17 6.69
CA ASP A 330 -14.60 7.23 7.04
C ASP A 330 -14.54 6.76 8.50
N ASP A 331 -13.39 6.88 9.17
CA ASP A 331 -13.28 6.51 10.58
C ASP A 331 -14.26 7.31 11.45
N GLY A 332 -14.47 8.59 11.16
CA GLY A 332 -15.42 9.47 11.84
C GLY A 332 -16.88 9.05 11.72
N THR A 333 -17.21 8.22 10.72
CA THR A 333 -18.60 7.81 10.49
C THR A 333 -19.10 6.82 11.55
N ALA A 334 -18.21 6.10 12.25
CA ALA A 334 -18.61 5.29 13.40
C ALA A 334 -19.24 6.18 14.49
N LEU A 335 -18.61 7.32 14.80
CA LEU A 335 -19.13 8.28 15.78
C LEU A 335 -20.45 8.89 15.28
N GLY A 336 -20.50 9.31 14.02
CA GLY A 336 -21.69 9.89 13.42
C GLY A 336 -22.89 8.95 13.37
N ALA A 337 -22.69 7.67 13.05
CA ALA A 337 -23.75 6.66 13.05
C ALA A 337 -24.32 6.46 14.47
N ALA A 338 -23.46 6.39 15.49
CA ALA A 338 -23.90 6.26 16.88
C ALA A 338 -24.72 7.48 17.35
N TRP A 339 -24.27 8.70 17.02
CA TRP A 339 -25.04 9.91 17.29
C TRP A 339 -26.37 9.96 16.57
N HIS A 340 -26.43 9.55 15.30
CA HIS A 340 -27.69 9.50 14.57
C HIS A 340 -28.71 8.54 15.19
N VAL A 341 -28.26 7.38 15.66
CA VAL A 341 -29.15 6.42 16.35
C VAL A 341 -29.65 7.00 17.68
N LEU A 342 -28.80 7.73 18.39
CA LEU A 342 -29.14 8.36 19.66
C LEU A 342 -29.99 9.63 19.51
N SER A 343 -29.98 10.31 18.36
CA SER A 343 -30.66 11.60 18.20
C SER A 343 -32.19 11.53 18.32
N GLY A 344 -32.77 10.33 18.29
CA GLY A 344 -34.18 10.10 18.62
C GLY A 344 -34.49 9.94 20.12
N ASP A 345 -33.48 9.87 20.99
CA ASP A 345 -33.66 9.73 22.44
C ASP A 345 -33.92 11.09 23.10
N PRO A 346 -34.93 11.24 23.97
CA PRO A 346 -35.20 12.49 24.69
C PRO A 346 -34.05 12.99 25.58
N ASN A 347 -33.13 12.11 25.98
CA ASN A 347 -31.97 12.48 26.80
C ASN A 347 -30.76 12.93 25.96
N PHE A 348 -30.84 12.79 24.64
CA PHE A 348 -29.76 13.16 23.74
C PHE A 348 -29.51 14.67 23.76
N ASN A 349 -28.33 15.07 24.23
CA ASN A 349 -27.92 16.46 24.34
C ASN A 349 -26.39 16.56 24.20
N PRO A 350 -25.84 16.23 23.01
CA PRO A 350 -24.40 16.18 22.79
C PRO A 350 -23.78 17.55 23.05
N LYS A 351 -22.65 17.54 23.77
CA LYS A 351 -21.84 18.74 23.99
C LYS A 351 -20.89 18.97 22.82
N PRO A 352 -20.53 20.24 22.53
CA PRO A 352 -19.54 20.54 21.51
C PRO A 352 -18.24 19.80 21.79
N LEU A 353 -17.61 19.26 20.74
CA LEU A 353 -16.31 18.62 20.85
C LEU A 353 -15.24 19.70 21.01
N HIS A 354 -14.49 19.67 22.09
CA HIS A 354 -13.27 20.49 22.26
C HIS A 354 -11.99 19.64 22.32
N SER A 355 -12.12 18.31 22.23
CA SER A 355 -10.98 17.40 22.12
C SER A 355 -11.40 16.11 21.41
N MET A 356 -10.41 15.39 20.89
CA MET A 356 -10.59 14.04 20.34
C MET A 356 -9.84 12.99 21.16
N TYR A 357 -9.61 13.26 22.46
CA TYR A 357 -8.93 12.34 23.38
C TYR A 357 -9.85 11.18 23.79
N LEU A 358 -10.30 10.42 22.80
CA LEU A 358 -11.29 9.35 22.90
C LEU A 358 -10.68 7.96 22.71
N GLY A 359 -9.41 7.89 22.30
CA GLY A 359 -8.72 6.64 22.04
C GLY A 359 -8.20 5.95 23.31
N PRO A 360 -7.36 4.92 23.14
CA PRO A 360 -6.78 4.19 24.26
C PRO A 360 -5.95 5.09 25.18
N SER A 361 -6.15 4.94 26.49
CA SER A 361 -5.30 5.47 27.55
C SER A 361 -4.63 4.32 28.31
N TYR A 362 -3.52 4.63 28.98
CA TYR A 362 -2.73 3.68 29.76
C TYR A 362 -2.41 4.28 31.12
N SER A 363 -2.46 3.48 32.18
CA SER A 363 -2.15 3.94 33.52
C SER A 363 -0.64 4.18 33.68
N LYS A 364 -0.28 4.98 34.68
CA LYS A 364 1.12 5.21 35.07
C LYS A 364 1.85 3.90 35.36
N GLU A 365 1.18 2.93 35.98
CA GLU A 365 1.75 1.61 36.30
C GLU A 365 2.00 0.80 35.03
N GLU A 366 1.08 0.83 34.07
CA GLU A 366 1.25 0.16 32.77
C GLU A 366 2.45 0.75 32.02
N ILE A 367 2.54 2.08 31.93
CA ILE A 367 3.66 2.77 31.27
C ILE A 367 4.97 2.51 32.02
N GLY A 368 4.96 2.64 33.34
CA GLY A 368 6.14 2.43 34.19
C GLY A 368 6.68 0.99 34.14
N SER A 369 5.80 0.00 33.96
CA SER A 369 6.21 -1.40 33.81
C SER A 369 7.05 -1.63 32.55
N GLN A 370 6.65 -1.03 31.41
CA GLN A 370 7.36 -1.13 30.13
C GLN A 370 8.74 -0.48 30.19
N VAL A 371 8.82 0.67 30.86
CA VAL A 371 10.08 1.38 31.12
C VAL A 371 11.02 0.54 32.00
N ALA A 372 10.50 -0.03 33.09
CA ALA A 372 11.27 -0.81 34.05
C ALA A 372 11.79 -2.12 33.43
N GLU A 373 10.95 -2.79 32.62
CA GLU A 373 11.29 -4.03 31.92
C GLU A 373 12.53 -3.86 31.02
N LYS A 374 12.56 -2.77 30.25
CA LYS A 374 13.68 -2.42 29.36
C LYS A 374 14.82 -1.67 30.08
N LYS A 375 14.73 -1.49 31.41
CA LYS A 375 15.72 -0.77 32.24
C LYS A 375 16.04 0.64 31.73
N ILE A 376 15.04 1.33 31.18
CA ILE A 376 15.18 2.68 30.63
C ILE A 376 15.41 3.67 31.77
N GLN A 377 16.44 4.50 31.64
CA GLN A 377 16.71 5.60 32.54
C GLN A 377 15.68 6.71 32.31
N VAL A 378 14.88 6.98 33.34
CA VAL A 378 13.87 8.04 33.35
C VAL A 378 14.20 9.04 34.44
N ARG A 379 14.08 10.31 34.10
CA ARG A 379 14.14 11.40 35.08
C ARG A 379 12.76 11.97 35.27
N LYS A 380 12.30 12.07 36.52
CA LYS A 380 11.03 12.71 36.83
C LYS A 380 11.21 14.24 36.95
N PRO A 381 10.64 15.05 36.04
CA PRO A 381 10.70 16.51 36.17
C PRO A 381 9.89 16.99 37.38
N VAL A 382 10.36 18.04 38.05
CA VAL A 382 9.61 18.70 39.14
C VAL A 382 8.43 19.48 38.56
N ASP A 383 8.69 20.20 37.47
CA ASP A 383 7.69 20.94 36.68
C ASP A 383 7.89 20.52 35.21
N PRO A 384 7.09 19.56 34.71
CA PRO A 384 7.23 19.05 33.35
C PRO A 384 7.12 20.15 32.30
N ALA A 385 6.19 21.09 32.48
CA ALA A 385 5.94 22.14 31.50
C ALA A 385 7.15 23.06 31.35
N LYS A 386 7.72 23.51 32.48
CA LYS A 386 8.93 24.35 32.47
C LYS A 386 10.14 23.66 31.88
N GLU A 387 10.32 22.39 32.21
CA GLU A 387 11.46 21.64 31.72
C GLU A 387 11.38 21.39 30.21
N ILE A 388 10.20 20.99 29.72
CA ILE A 388 9.97 20.78 28.29
C ILE A 388 10.10 22.10 27.53
N ALA A 389 9.53 23.19 28.04
CA ALA A 389 9.68 24.53 27.45
C ALA A 389 11.16 24.94 27.36
N SER A 390 11.96 24.70 28.41
CA SER A 390 13.40 25.00 28.41
C SER A 390 14.18 24.16 27.40
N ILE A 391 13.79 22.90 27.18
CA ILE A 391 14.39 22.02 26.16
C ILE A 391 14.08 22.56 24.76
N LEU A 392 12.82 22.89 24.49
CA LEU A 392 12.36 23.44 23.22
C LEU A 392 13.02 24.79 22.91
N ALA A 393 13.17 25.66 23.92
CA ALA A 393 13.85 26.96 23.81
C ALA A 393 15.33 26.83 23.44
N LYS A 394 15.96 25.69 23.78
CA LYS A 394 17.34 25.36 23.41
C LYS A 394 17.44 24.59 22.09
N GLY A 395 16.34 24.45 21.35
CA GLY A 395 16.28 23.75 20.06
C GLY A 395 16.15 22.22 20.16
N GLY A 396 15.88 21.67 21.34
CA GLY A 396 15.63 20.23 21.49
C GLY A 396 14.24 19.83 20.98
N VAL A 397 14.11 18.60 20.48
CA VAL A 397 12.83 18.03 20.01
C VAL A 397 12.25 17.12 21.09
N VAL A 398 10.96 17.29 21.41
CA VAL A 398 10.28 16.54 22.47
C VAL A 398 9.07 15.80 21.94
N ALA A 399 9.08 14.47 22.03
CA ALA A 399 7.87 13.66 21.85
C ALA A 399 7.03 13.65 23.13
N LEU A 400 5.72 13.85 22.99
CA LEU A 400 4.75 13.77 24.07
C LEU A 400 3.90 12.50 23.94
N TYR A 401 3.76 11.80 25.05
CA TYR A 401 2.84 10.69 25.22
C TYR A 401 2.09 10.85 26.55
N GLN A 402 0.85 11.31 26.48
CA GLN A 402 0.02 11.62 27.65
C GLN A 402 -1.45 11.25 27.43
N GLY A 403 -2.17 10.93 28.51
CA GLY A 403 -3.61 10.69 28.48
C GLY A 403 -4.12 9.73 27.39
N ALA A 404 -5.40 9.90 27.05
CA ALA A 404 -6.06 9.16 25.96
C ALA A 404 -5.55 9.62 24.59
N ALA A 405 -5.34 8.67 23.67
CA ALA A 405 -4.92 8.98 22.31
C ALA A 405 -6.00 9.77 21.55
N GLU A 406 -5.57 10.56 20.58
CA GLU A 406 -6.46 11.28 19.67
C GLU A 406 -7.17 10.33 18.69
N PHE A 407 -8.44 10.57 18.42
CA PHE A 407 -9.21 9.93 17.36
C PHE A 407 -9.20 10.79 16.08
N GLY A 408 -8.96 10.14 14.93
CA GLY A 408 -8.75 10.80 13.64
C GLY A 408 -7.26 10.91 13.24
N PRO A 409 -6.97 11.56 12.10
CA PRO A 409 -5.66 11.50 11.45
C PRO A 409 -4.64 12.53 11.96
N ARG A 410 -5.01 13.43 12.87
CA ARG A 410 -4.14 14.50 13.38
C ARG A 410 -3.68 14.19 14.81
N ALA A 411 -2.39 14.42 15.09
CA ALA A 411 -1.92 14.47 16.48
C ALA A 411 -2.24 15.84 17.06
N LEU A 412 -2.87 15.87 18.22
CA LEU A 412 -3.45 17.05 18.85
C LEU A 412 -2.87 17.24 20.27
N GLY A 413 -1.59 16.88 20.47
CA GLY A 413 -0.85 17.14 21.71
C GLY A 413 -0.71 15.94 22.65
N ASN A 414 -1.36 14.81 22.40
CA ASN A 414 -1.26 13.61 23.24
C ASN A 414 -0.34 12.54 22.67
N ARG A 415 -0.21 12.48 21.34
CA ARG A 415 0.76 11.63 20.61
C ARG A 415 1.49 12.50 19.58
N SER A 416 2.16 13.53 20.08
CA SER A 416 2.74 14.63 19.28
C SER A 416 4.25 14.72 19.42
N ILE A 417 4.90 15.29 18.42
CA ILE A 417 6.30 15.75 18.48
C ILE A 417 6.28 17.27 18.42
N LEU A 418 6.89 17.90 19.42
CA LEU A 418 7.05 19.35 19.54
C LEU A 418 8.47 19.78 19.22
N ALA A 419 8.60 20.88 18.50
CA ALA A 419 9.88 21.53 18.19
C ALA A 419 9.71 23.06 18.09
N SER A 420 10.81 23.80 18.14
CA SER A 420 10.79 25.25 17.88
C SER A 420 10.26 25.56 16.48
N ALA A 421 9.46 26.62 16.37
CA ALA A 421 8.92 27.11 15.10
C ALA A 421 9.78 28.20 14.42
N THR A 422 10.95 28.53 14.96
CA THR A 422 11.79 29.64 14.46
C THR A 422 12.64 29.30 13.26
N ASP A 423 13.02 28.03 13.12
CA ASP A 423 13.92 27.56 12.07
C ASP A 423 13.12 26.98 10.89
N PRO A 424 13.11 27.62 9.71
CA PRO A 424 12.40 27.10 8.54
C PRO A 424 12.85 25.69 8.12
N GLU A 425 14.08 25.29 8.44
CA GLU A 425 14.65 23.98 8.06
C GLU A 425 14.22 22.85 8.99
N ILE A 426 13.61 23.14 10.15
CA ILE A 426 13.22 22.12 11.13
C ILE A 426 12.31 21.04 10.54
N ASN A 427 11.46 21.40 9.56
CA ASN A 427 10.60 20.45 8.87
C ASN A 427 11.41 19.42 8.11
N GLN A 428 12.47 19.85 7.41
CA GLN A 428 13.38 18.96 6.70
C GLN A 428 14.12 18.05 7.67
N THR A 429 14.74 18.61 8.71
CA THR A 429 15.49 17.83 9.71
C THR A 429 14.61 16.80 10.42
N LEU A 430 13.38 17.17 10.80
CA LEU A 430 12.43 16.24 11.41
C LEU A 430 11.94 15.18 10.42
N ASN A 431 11.69 15.55 9.16
CA ASN A 431 11.35 14.58 8.13
C ASN A 431 12.46 13.56 7.95
N GLU A 432 13.73 13.98 7.88
CA GLU A 432 14.89 13.08 7.81
C GLU A 432 14.96 12.14 9.03
N ARG A 433 14.86 12.68 10.25
CA ARG A 433 14.87 11.89 11.50
C ARG A 433 13.73 10.88 11.58
N LEU A 434 12.54 11.26 11.10
CA LEU A 434 11.32 10.44 11.12
C LEU A 434 11.18 9.56 9.86
N ASN A 435 12.14 9.67 8.94
CA ASN A 435 12.16 9.10 7.60
C ASN A 435 10.94 9.45 6.75
N ARG A 436 10.35 10.64 6.89
CA ARG A 436 9.14 11.08 6.18
C ARG A 436 9.48 11.88 4.91
N THR A 437 8.54 11.92 3.98
CA THR A 437 8.65 12.65 2.70
C THR A 437 7.58 13.73 2.58
N GLU A 438 7.30 14.45 3.67
CA GLU A 438 6.25 15.48 3.70
C GLU A 438 6.75 16.78 3.06
N PHE A 439 5.96 17.35 2.15
CA PHE A 439 6.24 18.64 1.50
C PHE A 439 5.61 19.82 2.24
N MET A 440 4.59 19.57 3.06
CA MET A 440 3.94 20.62 3.84
C MET A 440 4.78 20.98 5.06
N PRO A 441 4.94 22.28 5.37
CA PRO A 441 5.36 22.68 6.70
C PRO A 441 4.48 22.03 7.77
N PHE A 442 5.10 21.67 8.89
CA PHE A 442 4.31 21.20 10.02
C PHE A 442 3.44 22.31 10.58
N ALA A 443 2.42 21.90 11.31
CA ALA A 443 1.41 22.82 11.78
C ALA A 443 1.86 23.54 13.06
N PRO A 444 1.43 24.79 13.25
CA PRO A 444 1.64 25.47 14.51
C PRO A 444 0.67 24.97 15.58
N ILE A 445 1.16 24.83 16.80
CA ILE A 445 0.34 24.71 18.01
C ILE A 445 0.53 25.96 18.85
N SER A 446 -0.59 26.61 19.20
CA SER A 446 -0.61 27.89 19.91
C SER A 446 -1.76 27.95 20.91
N ARG A 447 -1.63 28.81 21.92
CA ARG A 447 -2.71 29.00 22.90
C ARG A 447 -3.90 29.71 22.26
N MET A 448 -5.09 29.37 22.73
CA MET A 448 -6.35 29.95 22.24
C MET A 448 -6.35 31.48 22.38
N GLU A 449 -5.87 32.01 23.51
CA GLU A 449 -5.80 33.43 23.81
C GLU A 449 -4.80 34.22 22.93
N ASP A 450 -3.86 33.53 22.28
CA ASP A 450 -2.91 34.14 21.35
C ASP A 450 -3.40 34.09 19.89
N ALA A 451 -4.55 33.49 19.60
CA ALA A 451 -4.95 33.18 18.23
C ALA A 451 -5.12 34.43 17.34
N GLU A 452 -5.79 35.48 17.84
CA GLU A 452 -6.12 36.69 17.05
C GLU A 452 -4.90 37.51 16.61
N GLN A 453 -3.80 37.45 17.38
CA GLN A 453 -2.55 38.11 17.00
C GLN A 453 -1.74 37.31 15.97
N LEU A 454 -2.00 36.00 15.83
CA LEU A 454 -1.25 35.11 14.94
C LEU A 454 -1.96 34.87 13.60
N TYR A 455 -3.29 34.86 13.60
CA TYR A 455 -4.08 34.45 12.45
C TYR A 455 -5.18 35.46 12.14
N LYS A 456 -5.43 35.70 10.86
CA LYS A 456 -6.49 36.60 10.40
C LYS A 456 -7.83 35.86 10.40
N ASN A 457 -8.89 36.55 10.84
CA ASN A 457 -10.27 36.04 10.85
C ASN A 457 -10.45 34.70 11.59
N ILE A 458 -9.58 34.40 12.56
CA ILE A 458 -9.59 33.11 13.27
C ILE A 458 -10.89 32.84 14.01
N CYS A 459 -11.59 33.88 14.48
CA CYS A 459 -12.88 33.78 15.17
C CYS A 459 -13.95 33.03 14.36
N ARG A 460 -13.87 33.04 13.01
CA ARG A 460 -14.81 32.33 12.13
C ARG A 460 -14.55 30.81 12.07
N VAL A 461 -13.36 30.38 12.47
CA VAL A 461 -12.94 28.97 12.34
C VAL A 461 -12.25 28.45 13.60
N GLN A 462 -12.35 29.16 14.72
CA GLN A 462 -11.65 28.86 15.96
C GLN A 462 -11.92 27.42 16.42
N HIS A 463 -13.18 26.99 16.37
CA HIS A 463 -13.58 25.63 16.75
C HIS A 463 -12.95 24.56 15.85
N SER A 464 -12.88 24.80 14.53
CA SER A 464 -12.17 23.91 13.59
C SER A 464 -10.64 23.92 13.79
N ALA A 465 -10.08 25.08 14.17
CA ALA A 465 -8.66 25.26 14.42
C ALA A 465 -8.19 24.53 15.70
N GLU A 466 -9.07 24.14 16.62
CA GLU A 466 -8.71 23.21 17.72
C GLU A 466 -8.24 21.85 17.21
N PHE A 467 -8.70 21.45 16.01
CA PHE A 467 -8.49 20.11 15.43
C PHE A 467 -7.60 20.09 14.20
N MET A 468 -7.05 21.25 13.80
CA MET A 468 -6.22 21.40 12.61
C MET A 468 -6.92 20.96 11.31
N THR A 469 -8.23 21.22 11.23
CA THR A 469 -9.08 20.85 10.09
C THR A 469 -9.27 21.99 9.10
N VAL A 470 -8.59 23.13 9.27
CA VAL A 470 -8.75 24.30 8.41
C VAL A 470 -7.42 25.06 8.29
N THR A 471 -7.16 25.69 7.14
CA THR A 471 -6.08 26.68 7.01
C THR A 471 -6.58 28.09 7.26
N VAL A 472 -5.69 28.95 7.72
CA VAL A 472 -5.95 30.38 7.97
C VAL A 472 -4.78 31.22 7.51
N ASP A 473 -5.05 32.46 7.08
CA ASP A 473 -4.00 33.40 6.71
C ASP A 473 -3.22 33.85 7.96
N CYS A 474 -1.89 33.79 7.89
CA CYS A 474 -1.02 34.24 8.96
C CYS A 474 -0.93 35.78 9.03
N SER A 475 -0.85 36.31 10.24
CA SER A 475 -0.43 37.69 10.49
C SER A 475 1.07 37.86 10.22
N GLU A 476 1.55 39.10 10.10
CA GLU A 476 2.98 39.36 9.95
C GLU A 476 3.77 38.88 11.18
N LYS A 477 3.19 39.03 12.39
CA LYS A 477 3.79 38.50 13.63
C LYS A 477 4.03 36.99 13.55
N MET A 478 3.07 36.23 13.02
CA MET A 478 3.21 34.78 12.88
C MET A 478 4.27 34.40 11.84
N LYS A 479 4.30 35.11 10.71
CA LYS A 479 5.32 34.91 9.65
C LYS A 479 6.74 35.19 10.16
N GLU A 480 6.91 36.23 10.96
CA GLU A 480 8.22 36.62 11.51
C GLU A 480 8.65 35.71 12.66
N ALA A 481 7.75 35.41 13.61
CA ALA A 481 8.11 34.68 14.83
C ALA A 481 8.15 33.15 14.64
N CYS A 482 7.35 32.61 13.72
CA CYS A 482 7.15 31.16 13.58
C CYS A 482 7.22 30.67 12.11
N PRO A 483 8.24 31.10 11.33
CA PRO A 483 8.31 30.83 9.89
C PRO A 483 8.31 29.34 9.52
N ALA A 484 8.75 28.46 10.42
CA ALA A 484 8.74 27.00 10.19
C ALA A 484 7.35 26.41 10.00
N THR A 485 6.30 27.09 10.49
CA THR A 485 4.93 26.59 10.49
C THR A 485 4.01 27.32 9.51
N VAL A 486 4.59 28.24 8.73
CA VAL A 486 3.87 29.04 7.74
C VAL A 486 4.13 28.46 6.35
N HIS A 487 3.06 28.20 5.62
CA HIS A 487 3.09 27.75 4.25
C HIS A 487 3.61 28.85 3.31
N ILE A 488 4.13 28.44 2.15
CA ILE A 488 4.65 29.36 1.12
C ILE A 488 3.60 30.37 0.62
N ASP A 489 2.31 30.02 0.70
CA ASP A 489 1.20 30.91 0.34
C ASP A 489 0.80 31.87 1.49
N GLY A 490 1.52 31.86 2.61
CA GLY A 490 1.27 32.71 3.77
C GLY A 490 0.17 32.22 4.70
N THR A 491 -0.32 30.99 4.52
CA THR A 491 -1.29 30.35 5.43
C THR A 491 -0.62 29.43 6.45
N ALA A 492 -1.38 28.99 7.45
CA ALA A 492 -1.00 27.89 8.32
C ALA A 492 -2.22 27.04 8.66
N ARG A 493 -2.01 25.81 9.13
CA ARG A 493 -3.06 24.89 9.60
C ARG A 493 -2.94 24.73 11.13
N PRO A 494 -3.43 25.67 11.93
CA PRO A 494 -3.16 25.73 13.36
C PRO A 494 -3.85 24.63 14.16
N GLN A 495 -3.25 24.30 15.30
CA GLN A 495 -3.93 23.73 16.45
C GLN A 495 -4.03 24.80 17.55
N LEU A 496 -5.26 25.15 17.94
CA LEU A 496 -5.51 26.01 19.09
C LEU A 496 -5.73 25.16 20.34
N VAL A 497 -5.08 25.52 21.44
CA VAL A 497 -5.14 24.80 22.71
C VAL A 497 -5.60 25.72 23.81
N SER A 498 -6.66 25.32 24.52
CA SER A 498 -7.04 25.92 25.80
C SER A 498 -6.49 25.09 26.95
N ARG A 499 -6.32 25.74 28.11
CA ARG A 499 -5.87 25.05 29.32
C ARG A 499 -6.83 23.97 29.79
N ASP A 500 -8.13 24.17 29.60
CA ASP A 500 -9.16 23.19 29.97
C ASP A 500 -9.11 21.92 29.10
N CYS A 501 -8.69 22.06 27.84
CA CYS A 501 -8.57 20.94 26.90
C CYS A 501 -7.27 20.13 27.14
N ASN A 502 -6.12 20.80 27.17
CA ASN A 502 -4.83 20.15 27.38
C ASN A 502 -3.93 21.01 28.29
N PRO A 503 -4.01 20.82 29.63
CA PRO A 503 -3.29 21.64 30.59
C PRO A 503 -1.77 21.60 30.39
N LEU A 504 -1.20 20.42 30.14
CA LEU A 504 0.25 20.27 29.99
C LEU A 504 0.77 21.06 28.78
N VAL A 505 0.14 20.89 27.61
CA VAL A 505 0.57 21.57 26.38
C VAL A 505 0.36 23.08 26.49
N HIS A 506 -0.76 23.52 27.09
CA HIS A 506 -1.01 24.93 27.34
C HIS A 506 0.04 25.56 28.27
N ASP A 507 0.39 24.85 29.35
CA ASP A 507 1.41 25.32 30.30
C ASP A 507 2.82 25.31 29.66
N ILE A 508 3.14 24.33 28.80
CA ILE A 508 4.39 24.32 27.99
C ILE A 508 4.45 25.55 27.09
N LEU A 509 3.37 25.85 26.36
CA LEU A 509 3.31 27.00 25.46
C LEU A 509 3.43 28.32 26.23
N THR A 510 2.76 28.42 27.37
CA THR A 510 2.83 29.59 28.25
C THR A 510 4.27 29.83 28.70
N GLN A 511 4.93 28.81 29.25
CA GLN A 511 6.32 28.97 29.70
C GLN A 511 7.27 29.22 28.51
N TYR A 512 7.09 28.53 27.39
CA TYR A 512 7.93 28.71 26.21
C TYR A 512 7.86 30.15 25.68
N GLN A 513 6.66 30.74 25.65
CA GLN A 513 6.47 32.13 25.25
C GLN A 513 7.05 33.12 26.27
N GLU A 514 6.94 32.84 27.57
CA GLU A 514 7.60 33.65 28.61
C GLU A 514 9.13 33.62 28.47
N ASP A 515 9.70 32.46 28.18
CA ASP A 515 11.14 32.25 28.09
C ASP A 515 11.75 32.83 26.79
N THR A 516 11.01 32.81 25.69
CA THR A 516 11.54 33.09 24.34
C THR A 516 10.86 34.26 23.63
N GLY A 517 9.67 34.66 24.05
CA GLY A 517 8.80 35.59 23.33
C GLY A 517 8.08 34.97 22.11
N ILE A 518 8.32 33.69 21.79
CA ILE A 518 7.77 33.01 20.62
C ILE A 518 6.40 32.39 20.96
N PRO A 519 5.33 32.69 20.19
CA PRO A 519 3.95 32.39 20.58
C PRO A 519 3.44 31.01 20.15
N ALA A 520 4.21 30.25 19.36
CA ALA A 520 3.79 28.95 18.85
C ALA A 520 4.98 27.98 18.72
N LEU A 521 4.66 26.69 18.69
CA LEU A 521 5.59 25.60 18.44
C LEU A 521 5.18 24.83 17.17
N VAL A 522 6.09 24.06 16.60
CA VAL A 522 5.76 23.00 15.65
C VAL A 522 5.03 21.88 16.40
N ASN A 523 3.90 21.42 15.88
CA ASN A 523 3.27 20.16 16.25
C ASN A 523 3.18 19.24 15.02
N THR A 524 3.76 18.04 15.15
CA THR A 524 3.62 16.98 14.15
C THR A 524 3.28 15.65 14.82
N SER A 525 2.77 14.71 14.02
CA SER A 525 2.36 13.40 14.52
C SER A 525 3.52 12.61 15.09
N PHE A 526 3.31 11.85 16.16
CA PHE A 526 4.32 10.93 16.68
C PHE A 526 4.18 9.57 16.01
N ASN A 527 4.98 9.35 14.95
CA ASN A 527 5.07 8.10 14.19
C ASN A 527 6.37 8.03 13.37
N VAL A 528 6.79 6.84 12.95
CA VAL A 528 7.89 6.66 11.99
C VAL A 528 7.29 6.39 10.60
N HIS A 529 7.98 6.72 9.52
CA HIS A 529 7.54 6.59 8.11
C HIS A 529 6.48 5.51 7.84
N GLU A 530 5.36 5.91 7.24
CA GLU A 530 4.22 5.06 6.84
C GLU A 530 3.57 4.21 7.95
N GLN A 531 3.91 4.43 9.22
CA GLN A 531 3.20 3.87 10.36
C GLN A 531 2.09 4.80 10.85
N PRO A 532 1.00 4.25 11.41
CA PRO A 532 0.00 5.04 12.13
C PRO A 532 0.59 5.77 13.35
N ILE A 533 -0.11 6.80 13.85
CA ILE A 533 0.25 7.48 15.12
C ILE A 533 0.43 6.43 16.23
N VAL A 534 1.48 6.55 17.04
CA VAL A 534 1.77 5.61 18.14
C VAL A 534 0.56 5.50 19.08
N SER A 535 0.20 4.27 19.48
CA SER A 535 -0.95 4.05 20.36
C SER A 535 -0.51 3.56 21.74
N SER A 536 0.20 2.43 21.79
CA SER A 536 0.66 1.84 23.06
C SER A 536 1.94 2.51 23.61
N PRO A 537 2.27 2.34 24.90
CA PRO A 537 3.53 2.80 25.45
C PRO A 537 4.74 2.15 24.75
N GLU A 538 4.60 0.89 24.35
CA GLU A 538 5.60 0.17 23.56
C GLU A 538 5.81 0.82 22.19
N ASP A 539 4.73 1.18 21.49
CA ASP A 539 4.81 1.92 20.22
C ASP A 539 5.56 3.24 20.38
N ALA A 540 5.30 3.97 21.48
CA ALA A 540 5.94 5.25 21.76
C ALA A 540 7.43 5.11 22.08
N LEU A 541 7.81 4.15 22.92
CA LEU A 541 9.21 3.84 23.22
C LEU A 541 9.95 3.40 21.96
N ARG A 542 9.39 2.46 21.20
CA ARG A 542 9.96 1.99 19.93
C ARG A 542 10.07 3.14 18.93
N GLY A 543 9.01 3.92 18.77
CA GLY A 543 8.98 5.10 17.89
C GLY A 543 10.08 6.09 18.24
N PHE A 544 10.22 6.46 19.51
CA PHE A 544 11.23 7.38 20.03
C PHE A 544 12.65 6.94 19.68
N PHE A 545 13.03 5.70 20.04
CA PHE A 545 14.38 5.21 19.78
C PHE A 545 14.67 5.00 18.30
N LEU A 546 13.68 4.54 17.51
CA LEU A 546 13.84 4.36 16.07
C LEU A 546 14.01 5.67 15.28
N SER A 547 13.50 6.78 15.80
CA SER A 547 13.57 8.10 15.13
C SER A 547 14.70 9.00 15.65
N GLY A 548 15.39 8.61 16.73
CA GLY A 548 16.49 9.41 17.27
C GLY A 548 16.07 10.81 17.72
N LEU A 549 14.84 10.94 18.24
CA LEU A 549 14.34 12.18 18.84
C LEU A 549 15.11 12.47 20.13
N ASP A 550 15.21 13.73 20.53
CA ASP A 550 16.08 14.11 21.66
C ASP A 550 15.48 13.67 23.01
N TYR A 551 14.16 13.87 23.18
CA TYR A 551 13.43 13.55 24.41
C TYR A 551 12.06 12.93 24.15
N LEU A 552 11.63 12.06 25.07
CA LEU A 552 10.27 11.54 25.17
C LEU A 552 9.74 11.81 26.58
N TYR A 553 8.63 12.54 26.67
CA TYR A 553 7.87 12.69 27.90
C TYR A 553 6.75 11.65 27.96
N LEU A 554 6.80 10.81 29.00
CA LEU A 554 5.74 9.87 29.36
C LEU A 554 5.02 10.43 30.58
N ASP A 555 3.72 10.69 30.41
CA ASP A 555 2.89 11.27 31.46
C ASP A 555 2.95 10.49 32.77
N GLU A 556 3.04 11.24 33.87
CA GLU A 556 3.26 10.78 35.26
C GLU A 556 4.50 9.90 35.55
N VAL A 557 5.16 9.36 34.53
CA VAL A 557 6.35 8.49 34.61
C VAL A 557 7.62 9.34 34.57
N GLY A 558 7.76 10.18 33.55
CA GLY A 558 8.86 11.15 33.46
C GLY A 558 9.42 11.35 32.07
N LEU A 559 10.57 12.02 32.03
CA LEU A 559 11.28 12.42 30.83
C LEU A 559 12.46 11.47 30.55
N ILE A 560 12.47 10.92 29.35
CA ILE A 560 13.52 10.06 28.81
C ILE A 560 14.35 10.92 27.86
N SER A 561 15.67 10.90 28.01
CA SER A 561 16.60 11.46 27.02
C SER A 561 17.20 10.35 26.18
N PHE A 562 17.39 10.60 24.89
CA PHE A 562 18.03 9.63 23.99
C PHE A 562 19.48 9.38 24.43
N LYS A 563 20.23 10.46 24.69
CA LYS A 563 21.63 10.41 25.17
C LYS A 563 21.81 9.63 26.47
N GLY A 564 20.83 9.68 27.38
CA GLY A 564 20.88 8.91 28.62
C GLY A 564 20.61 7.41 28.45
N ASN A 565 20.20 6.99 27.26
CA ASN A 565 19.70 5.64 26.96
C ASN A 565 20.27 5.06 25.65
N GLU A 566 21.45 5.50 25.23
CA GLU A 566 22.05 5.11 23.94
C GLU A 566 22.25 3.60 23.80
N ALA A 567 22.66 2.91 24.86
CA ALA A 567 22.80 1.45 24.85
C ALA A 567 21.48 0.73 24.51
N ILE A 568 20.36 1.22 25.05
CA ILE A 568 19.02 0.67 24.79
C ILE A 568 18.57 1.02 23.38
N ALA A 569 18.88 2.24 22.92
CA ALA A 569 18.62 2.64 21.55
C ALA A 569 19.32 1.69 20.56
N ILE A 570 20.61 1.37 20.80
CA ILE A 570 21.37 0.43 19.98
C ILE A 570 20.71 -0.96 19.96
N GLU A 571 20.27 -1.45 21.12
CA GLU A 571 19.57 -2.75 21.21
C GLU A 571 18.29 -2.76 20.37
N ILE A 572 17.42 -1.77 20.51
CA ILE A 572 16.17 -1.66 19.75
C ILE A 572 16.45 -1.51 18.25
N LEU A 573 17.49 -0.78 17.88
CA LEU A 573 17.90 -0.61 16.48
C LEU A 573 18.41 -1.93 15.90
N GLN A 574 19.20 -2.69 16.66
CA GLN A 574 19.66 -4.04 16.28
C GLN A 574 18.51 -5.04 16.19
N GLU A 575 17.52 -4.98 17.08
CA GLU A 575 16.31 -5.81 17.00
C GLU A 575 15.46 -5.47 15.77
N ALA A 576 15.29 -4.18 15.47
CA ALA A 576 14.58 -3.72 14.29
C ALA A 576 15.27 -4.12 12.98
N ILE A 577 16.60 -4.26 13.01
CA ILE A 577 17.40 -4.83 11.93
C ILE A 577 17.17 -6.35 11.81
N LYS A 578 17.21 -7.08 12.94
CA LYS A 578 17.07 -8.55 12.97
C LYS A 578 15.65 -9.05 12.68
N THR A 579 14.64 -8.21 12.90
CA THR A 579 13.24 -8.54 12.70
C THR A 579 12.83 -7.98 11.35
N PRO A 580 12.73 -8.79 10.27
CA PRO A 580 12.24 -8.28 8.99
C PRO A 580 10.80 -7.87 9.23
N SER A 581 10.52 -6.56 9.24
CA SER A 581 9.16 -6.11 9.40
C SER A 581 8.34 -6.62 8.22
N GLN A 582 7.16 -7.21 8.49
CA GLN A 582 6.29 -7.81 7.47
C GLN A 582 5.75 -6.81 6.42
N ARG A 583 6.19 -5.54 6.42
CA ARG A 583 5.97 -4.54 5.37
C ARG A 583 7.13 -3.53 5.31
N GLN A 584 8.34 -3.95 4.98
CA GLN A 584 9.37 -3.04 4.49
C GLN A 584 10.13 -3.68 3.32
N THR A 585 9.68 -3.38 2.11
CA THR A 585 10.52 -3.51 0.91
C THR A 585 11.20 -2.15 0.66
N GLY A 586 12.53 -2.14 0.61
CA GLY A 586 13.33 -1.08 -0.02
C GLY A 586 14.04 -0.04 0.87
N TYR A 587 13.80 0.04 2.19
CA TYR A 587 14.44 1.05 3.07
C TYR A 587 15.27 0.46 4.23
N SER A 588 15.53 -0.86 4.16
CA SER A 588 16.18 -1.64 5.22
C SER A 588 17.70 -1.46 5.23
N GLU A 589 18.34 -1.56 4.06
CA GLU A 589 19.80 -1.62 3.95
C GLU A 589 20.47 -0.28 4.22
N ALA A 590 19.92 0.83 3.73
CA ALA A 590 20.43 2.17 4.04
C ALA A 590 20.27 2.52 5.52
N LYS A 591 19.17 2.08 6.15
CA LYS A 591 18.93 2.28 7.60
C LYS A 591 19.87 1.42 8.43
N GLU A 592 20.09 0.18 8.03
CA GLU A 592 21.03 -0.75 8.66
C GLU A 592 22.48 -0.28 8.50
N LEU A 593 22.85 0.26 7.33
CA LEU A 593 24.16 0.87 7.07
C LEU A 593 24.33 2.18 7.86
N LEU A 594 23.37 3.11 7.82
CA LEU A 594 23.43 4.38 8.59
C LEU A 594 23.44 4.14 10.09
N LEU A 595 22.71 3.15 10.59
CA LEU A 595 22.71 2.81 12.02
C LEU A 595 24.00 2.12 12.45
N LYS A 596 24.57 1.29 11.57
CA LYS A 596 25.86 0.64 11.79
C LYS A 596 26.99 1.66 11.74
N GLU A 597 27.01 2.54 10.73
CA GLU A 597 27.92 3.68 10.61
C GLU A 597 27.81 4.62 11.80
N ARG A 598 26.60 4.94 12.26
CA ARG A 598 26.39 5.80 13.45
C ARG A 598 26.84 5.12 14.74
N SER A 599 26.66 3.80 14.87
CA SER A 599 27.18 3.01 16.00
C SER A 599 28.70 2.89 15.99
N GLU A 600 29.31 2.83 14.79
CA GLU A 600 30.76 2.79 14.59
C GLU A 600 31.37 4.18 14.81
N LEU A 601 30.70 5.26 14.37
CA LEU A 601 31.11 6.65 14.64
C LEU A 601 31.10 6.98 16.13
N ILE A 602 30.10 6.52 16.90
CA ILE A 602 30.06 6.73 18.35
C ILE A 602 31.20 5.97 19.03
N LYS A 603 31.45 4.71 18.65
CA LYS A 603 32.61 3.94 19.13
C LYS A 603 33.94 4.56 18.74
N GLU A 604 34.05 5.12 17.52
CA GLU A 604 35.22 5.86 17.07
C GLU A 604 35.38 7.20 17.78
N THR A 605 34.29 7.86 18.19
CA THR A 605 34.34 9.14 18.92
C THR A 605 34.82 8.92 20.35
N GLU A 606 34.38 7.83 21.00
CA GLU A 606 34.89 7.40 22.31
C GLU A 606 36.36 6.94 22.25
N GLN A 607 36.82 6.39 21.12
CA GLN A 607 38.23 6.07 20.90
C GLN A 607 39.09 7.29 20.51
N LYS A 608 38.53 8.25 19.76
CA LYS A 608 39.22 9.46 19.27
C LYS A 608 39.37 10.56 20.34
N GLU A 609 38.55 10.58 21.39
CA GLU A 609 38.77 11.45 22.56
C GLU A 609 40.01 11.05 23.39
N VAL A 610 40.53 9.83 23.22
CA VAL A 610 41.76 9.34 23.87
C VAL A 610 43.01 9.57 23.02
N GLU A 611 42.85 9.71 21.69
CA GLU A 611 43.94 9.87 20.72
C GLU A 611 44.06 11.31 20.16
N LEU A 612 43.51 12.30 20.85
CA LEU A 612 43.71 13.71 20.52
C LEU A 612 45.07 14.22 21.04
N SER A 613 46.15 13.64 20.53
CA SER A 613 47.51 14.15 20.69
C SER A 613 48.31 13.81 19.43
N LYS A 614 48.55 14.85 18.63
CA LYS A 614 49.44 14.97 17.46
C LYS A 614 48.76 14.82 16.10
N LEU A 615 48.24 15.96 15.63
CA LEU A 615 48.11 16.25 14.21
C LEU A 615 49.50 16.52 13.63
N GLU A 616 49.86 15.80 12.58
CA GLU A 616 50.74 16.30 11.51
C GLU A 616 50.68 15.46 10.22
N GLU A 617 50.01 14.30 10.21
CA GLU A 617 49.88 13.45 8.99
C GLU A 617 48.54 13.60 8.24
N LYS A 618 47.65 14.50 8.67
CA LYS A 618 46.26 14.57 8.16
C LYS A 618 46.05 15.27 6.80
N GLU A 619 47.06 15.89 6.22
CA GLU A 619 46.89 16.61 4.94
C GLU A 619 46.96 15.70 3.70
N GLU A 620 47.75 14.62 3.74
CA GLU A 620 47.87 13.69 2.61
C GLU A 620 46.71 12.69 2.54
N ALA A 621 46.16 12.29 3.69
CA ALA A 621 44.99 11.42 3.76
C ALA A 621 43.72 12.13 3.26
N LEU A 622 43.59 13.44 3.53
CA LEU A 622 42.43 14.24 3.12
C LEU A 622 42.33 14.34 1.59
N LEU A 623 43.46 14.55 0.90
CA LEU A 623 43.48 14.63 -0.57
C LEU A 623 43.15 13.29 -1.26
N LYS A 624 43.47 12.18 -0.59
CA LYS A 624 43.14 10.83 -1.06
C LYS A 624 41.67 10.50 -0.83
N MET A 625 41.13 10.88 0.34
CA MET A 625 39.72 10.70 0.67
C MET A 625 38.79 11.55 -0.20
N THR A 626 39.18 12.77 -0.60
CA THR A 626 38.37 13.61 -1.50
C THR A 626 38.23 12.98 -2.89
N ARG A 627 39.26 12.34 -3.41
CA ARG A 627 39.19 11.61 -4.70
C ARG A 627 38.38 10.32 -4.61
N GLU A 628 38.49 9.58 -3.50
CA GLU A 628 37.69 8.37 -3.25
C GLU A 628 36.21 8.69 -2.98
N ALA A 629 35.90 9.88 -2.44
CA ALA A 629 34.53 10.37 -2.26
C ALA A 629 33.86 10.77 -3.59
N GLU A 630 34.59 11.44 -4.50
CA GLU A 630 34.08 11.79 -5.84
C GLU A 630 33.80 10.54 -6.71
N GLU A 631 34.62 9.49 -6.59
CA GLU A 631 34.38 8.20 -7.25
C GLU A 631 33.17 7.45 -6.65
N LYS A 632 33.01 7.48 -5.31
CA LYS A 632 31.85 6.86 -4.62
C LYS A 632 30.54 7.58 -4.89
N GLU A 633 30.52 8.91 -5.01
CA GLU A 633 29.32 9.69 -5.37
C GLU A 633 28.83 9.34 -6.79
N THR A 634 29.76 9.07 -7.70
CA THR A 634 29.47 8.62 -9.07
C THR A 634 28.97 7.15 -9.11
N GLU A 635 29.35 6.32 -8.14
CA GLU A 635 28.82 4.96 -7.95
C GLU A 635 27.45 4.95 -7.24
N LEU A 636 27.21 5.87 -6.30
CA LEU A 636 25.94 6.07 -5.61
C LEU A 636 24.83 6.50 -6.59
N LEU A 637 25.13 7.43 -7.50
CA LEU A 637 24.21 7.85 -8.56
C LEU A 637 23.81 6.69 -9.50
N LYS A 638 24.71 5.72 -9.73
CA LYS A 638 24.42 4.50 -10.51
C LYS A 638 23.67 3.43 -9.71
N LEU A 639 23.74 3.48 -8.38
CA LEU A 639 23.00 2.60 -7.45
C LEU A 639 21.58 3.12 -7.21
N GLU A 640 21.38 4.44 -7.12
CA GLU A 640 20.06 5.09 -7.05
C GLU A 640 19.23 4.87 -8.34
N GLU A 641 19.87 4.90 -9.52
CA GLU A 641 19.22 4.49 -10.79
C GLU A 641 18.82 3.00 -10.79
N LYS A 642 19.54 2.16 -10.03
CA LYS A 642 19.29 0.71 -9.92
C LYS A 642 18.23 0.37 -8.87
N GLU A 643 18.16 1.11 -7.77
CA GLU A 643 17.09 1.01 -6.76
C GLU A 643 15.75 1.51 -7.30
N LEU A 644 15.74 2.59 -8.11
CA LEU A 644 14.55 3.06 -8.82
C LEU A 644 14.03 2.03 -9.86
N PHE A 645 14.92 1.17 -10.37
CA PHE A 645 14.60 0.05 -11.27
C PHE A 645 14.02 -1.15 -10.50
N ILE A 646 14.53 -1.46 -9.31
CA ILE A 646 14.06 -2.56 -8.45
C ILE A 646 12.71 -2.24 -7.77
N LEU A 647 12.49 -0.99 -7.31
CA LEU A 647 11.22 -0.52 -6.74
C LEU A 647 10.05 -0.52 -7.74
N LYS A 648 10.35 -0.45 -9.05
CA LYS A 648 9.36 -0.62 -10.12
C LYS A 648 8.97 -2.09 -10.36
N GLN A 649 9.82 -3.06 -10.01
CA GLN A 649 9.59 -4.49 -10.28
C GLN A 649 8.73 -5.20 -9.22
N GLY A 650 8.83 -4.81 -7.94
CA GLY A 650 7.99 -5.37 -6.87
C GLY A 650 6.48 -5.12 -7.04
N LYS A 651 6.07 -4.07 -7.75
CA LYS A 651 4.66 -3.76 -8.08
C LYS A 651 4.10 -4.59 -9.25
N LEU A 652 4.92 -5.36 -9.97
CA LEU A 652 4.49 -6.10 -11.16
C LEU A 652 4.02 -7.54 -10.89
N LEU A 653 4.34 -8.15 -9.74
CA LEU A 653 3.87 -9.51 -9.40
C LEU A 653 2.37 -9.61 -9.22
N GLU A 654 1.74 -8.59 -8.64
CA GLU A 654 0.28 -8.54 -8.47
C GLU A 654 -0.45 -8.47 -9.82
N LYS A 655 0.23 -8.08 -10.90
CA LYS A 655 -0.35 -7.97 -12.25
C LYS A 655 -0.53 -9.35 -12.91
N TYR A 656 0.21 -10.38 -12.51
CA TYR A 656 0.04 -11.73 -13.06
C TYR A 656 -1.27 -12.40 -12.59
N ASP A 657 -1.69 -12.13 -11.35
CA ASP A 657 -2.92 -12.68 -10.79
C ASP A 657 -4.20 -12.03 -11.37
N SER A 658 -4.09 -10.80 -11.89
CA SER A 658 -5.20 -10.12 -12.58
C SER A 658 -5.51 -10.68 -13.98
N ARG A 659 -4.55 -11.30 -14.67
CA ARG A 659 -4.74 -11.77 -16.05
C ARG A 659 -5.46 -13.10 -16.15
N PHE A 660 -5.46 -13.90 -15.08
CA PHE A 660 -6.34 -15.08 -14.98
C PHE A 660 -7.78 -14.74 -14.59
N ARG A 661 -8.03 -13.55 -14.04
CA ARG A 661 -9.37 -13.11 -13.63
C ARG A 661 -10.28 -12.69 -14.79
N TYR A 662 -9.76 -12.34 -15.96
CA TYR A 662 -10.57 -12.07 -17.16
C TYR A 662 -11.40 -13.29 -17.60
N TRP A 663 -10.92 -14.51 -17.28
CA TRP A 663 -11.64 -15.76 -17.53
C TRP A 663 -12.97 -15.85 -16.76
N ARG A 664 -13.10 -15.12 -15.65
CA ARG A 664 -14.29 -15.08 -14.79
C ARG A 664 -15.41 -14.18 -15.35
N TYR A 665 -15.09 -13.25 -16.26
CA TYR A 665 -16.04 -12.27 -16.81
C TYR A 665 -16.72 -12.70 -18.11
N VAL A 666 -16.11 -13.61 -18.90
CA VAL A 666 -16.57 -13.90 -20.28
C VAL A 666 -17.48 -15.14 -20.40
N ILE A 667 -17.58 -15.99 -19.36
CA ILE A 667 -18.42 -17.22 -19.40
C ILE A 667 -19.86 -17.01 -18.86
N VAL A 668 -20.19 -15.82 -18.36
CA VAL A 668 -21.54 -15.54 -17.81
C VAL A 668 -22.68 -15.37 -18.84
N PRO A 669 -22.49 -15.05 -20.15
CA PRO A 669 -23.66 -14.73 -20.99
C PRO A 669 -24.47 -15.92 -21.56
N THR A 670 -24.23 -17.18 -21.19
CA THR A 670 -25.07 -18.32 -21.62
C THR A 670 -25.71 -19.11 -20.47
N GLU A 671 -25.59 -18.64 -19.22
CA GLU A 671 -26.11 -19.36 -18.05
C GLU A 671 -27.51 -18.90 -17.57
N ARG A 672 -28.12 -17.85 -18.15
CA ARG A 672 -29.44 -17.36 -17.67
C ARG A 672 -30.60 -18.35 -17.88
N LEU A 673 -30.43 -19.34 -18.77
CA LEU A 673 -31.46 -20.37 -19.00
C LEU A 673 -31.27 -21.63 -18.13
N LEU A 674 -30.06 -21.89 -17.64
CA LEU A 674 -29.73 -23.10 -16.85
C LEU A 674 -29.70 -22.84 -15.34
N GLN A 675 -29.55 -21.58 -14.90
CA GLN A 675 -29.50 -21.21 -13.48
C GLN A 675 -30.84 -21.33 -12.72
N LYS A 676 -31.97 -21.55 -13.40
CA LYS A 676 -33.26 -21.75 -12.71
C LYS A 676 -33.52 -23.18 -12.20
N LEU A 677 -32.67 -24.16 -12.52
CA LEU A 677 -33.02 -25.57 -12.27
C LEU A 677 -32.10 -26.36 -11.31
N PHE A 678 -30.90 -25.90 -10.94
CA PHE A 678 -30.01 -26.71 -10.07
C PHE A 678 -29.12 -25.86 -9.14
N PHE A 679 -29.42 -25.87 -7.83
CA PHE A 679 -28.62 -25.21 -6.78
C PHE A 679 -28.18 -26.24 -5.72
N PRO A 680 -27.03 -26.91 -5.92
CA PRO A 680 -26.07 -27.11 -4.82
C PRO A 680 -24.56 -27.05 -5.22
N PHE A 681 -24.13 -26.18 -6.15
CA PHE A 681 -22.80 -26.33 -6.80
C PHE A 681 -21.79 -25.15 -6.72
N VAL A 682 -21.85 -24.25 -5.73
CA VAL A 682 -20.86 -23.15 -5.61
C VAL A 682 -19.44 -23.66 -5.28
N LYS A 683 -19.28 -24.77 -4.53
CA LYS A 683 -17.99 -25.48 -4.38
C LYS A 683 -17.52 -26.20 -5.65
N LEU A 684 -18.41 -26.48 -6.60
CA LEU A 684 -18.06 -27.07 -7.89
C LEU A 684 -17.52 -26.03 -8.89
N ARG A 685 -17.77 -24.73 -8.70
CA ARG A 685 -17.39 -23.71 -9.69
C ARG A 685 -15.86 -23.53 -9.82
N ALA A 686 -15.13 -23.58 -8.70
CA ALA A 686 -13.66 -23.58 -8.69
C ALA A 686 -13.05 -24.85 -9.33
N ILE A 687 -13.86 -25.89 -9.55
CA ILE A 687 -13.43 -27.12 -10.21
C ILE A 687 -13.32 -26.93 -11.73
N PHE A 688 -14.08 -26.01 -12.33
CA PHE A 688 -14.16 -25.85 -13.79
C PHE A 688 -13.40 -24.61 -14.34
N LEU A 689 -12.60 -23.92 -13.53
CA LEU A 689 -11.73 -22.83 -13.97
C LEU A 689 -10.33 -23.36 -14.36
N PRO A 690 -9.70 -22.84 -15.43
CA PRO A 690 -8.33 -23.19 -15.79
C PRO A 690 -7.36 -22.67 -14.75
N ARG A 691 -6.32 -23.46 -14.49
CA ARG A 691 -5.28 -23.22 -13.48
C ARG A 691 -3.94 -22.77 -14.05
N ILE A 692 -3.74 -22.86 -15.36
CA ILE A 692 -2.64 -22.16 -16.07
C ILE A 692 -2.64 -20.69 -15.60
N GLY A 693 -1.50 -20.00 -15.56
CA GLY A 693 -1.32 -18.59 -15.13
C GLY A 693 -1.90 -18.11 -13.79
N ILE A 694 -2.55 -18.97 -12.99
CA ILE A 694 -2.80 -18.71 -11.57
C ILE A 694 -1.52 -19.08 -10.83
N LEU A 695 -0.83 -18.09 -10.27
CA LEU A 695 0.47 -18.27 -9.61
C LEU A 695 0.35 -18.95 -8.24
N HIS A 696 -0.68 -18.62 -7.47
CA HIS A 696 -0.94 -19.21 -6.16
C HIS A 696 -2.32 -19.89 -6.17
N GLN A 697 -2.34 -21.21 -6.09
CA GLN A 697 -3.58 -21.99 -6.18
C GLN A 697 -4.07 -22.51 -4.82
N TYR A 698 -3.15 -22.66 -3.86
CA TYR A 698 -3.43 -23.08 -2.48
C TYR A 698 -2.31 -22.63 -1.54
N ALA A 699 -2.57 -22.71 -0.23
CA ALA A 699 -1.57 -22.44 0.80
C ALA A 699 -0.32 -23.34 0.62
N PRO A 700 0.88 -22.85 0.98
CA PRO A 700 2.13 -23.60 0.90
C PRO A 700 2.05 -24.99 1.55
N ARG A 701 2.69 -25.96 0.90
CA ARG A 701 2.78 -27.37 1.36
C ARG A 701 4.17 -27.89 1.10
N ASP A 702 4.60 -28.84 1.90
CA ASP A 702 5.87 -29.53 1.65
C ASP A 702 5.82 -30.29 0.32
N LEU A 703 6.96 -30.34 -0.36
CA LEU A 703 7.14 -31.13 -1.57
C LEU A 703 7.21 -32.61 -1.19
N CYS A 704 6.13 -33.34 -1.46
CA CYS A 704 6.09 -34.79 -1.31
C CYS A 704 5.97 -35.43 -2.68
N PHE A 705 6.91 -36.31 -3.03
CA PHE A 705 6.89 -37.08 -4.27
C PHE A 705 6.54 -38.55 -3.98
N PRO A 706 5.76 -39.21 -4.85
CA PRO A 706 5.52 -40.64 -4.73
C PRO A 706 6.80 -41.41 -5.07
N ASP A 707 6.93 -42.65 -4.56
CA ASP A 707 8.12 -43.51 -4.78
C ASP A 707 8.50 -43.66 -6.26
N SER A 708 7.54 -43.58 -7.18
CA SER A 708 7.76 -43.62 -8.63
C SER A 708 8.69 -42.51 -9.15
N TYR A 709 8.84 -41.40 -8.42
CA TYR A 709 9.79 -40.34 -8.76
C TYR A 709 11.23 -40.70 -8.39
N HIS A 710 11.42 -41.62 -7.45
CA HIS A 710 12.73 -42.09 -6.97
C HIS A 710 13.12 -43.46 -7.55
N GLN A 711 12.23 -44.10 -8.30
CA GLN A 711 12.54 -45.39 -8.94
C GLN A 711 13.59 -45.22 -10.05
N PRO A 712 14.66 -46.03 -10.04
CA PRO A 712 15.68 -45.97 -11.07
C PRO A 712 15.10 -46.39 -12.43
N ILE A 713 15.30 -45.55 -13.44
CA ILE A 713 14.92 -45.84 -14.83
C ILE A 713 16.16 -46.37 -15.54
N ARG A 714 16.05 -47.56 -16.16
CA ARG A 714 17.13 -48.10 -16.97
C ARG A 714 17.15 -47.41 -18.32
N ILE A 715 18.27 -46.78 -18.66
CA ILE A 715 18.46 -46.02 -19.90
C ILE A 715 19.59 -46.68 -20.68
N ASP A 716 19.32 -47.07 -21.93
CA ASP A 716 20.31 -47.70 -22.81
C ASP A 716 20.01 -47.33 -24.27
N PRO A 717 20.90 -46.59 -24.97
CA PRO A 717 22.14 -45.97 -24.46
C PRO A 717 21.84 -44.80 -23.51
N VAL A 718 22.77 -44.37 -22.65
CA VAL A 718 22.61 -43.17 -21.81
C VAL A 718 23.01 -41.91 -22.60
N PRO A 719 22.05 -41.15 -23.19
CA PRO A 719 22.39 -39.99 -24.00
C PRO A 719 23.03 -38.90 -23.13
N LYS A 720 23.93 -38.12 -23.72
CA LYS A 720 24.50 -36.95 -23.04
C LYS A 720 23.45 -35.84 -22.99
N ILE A 721 23.20 -35.30 -21.79
CA ILE A 721 22.30 -34.15 -21.59
C ILE A 721 23.16 -32.93 -21.26
N SER A 722 23.00 -31.84 -22.01
CA SER A 722 23.58 -30.54 -21.69
C SER A 722 22.55 -29.64 -21.03
N ILE A 723 22.85 -29.18 -19.82
CA ILE A 723 22.07 -28.15 -19.13
C ILE A 723 22.90 -26.88 -19.04
N VAL A 724 22.30 -25.75 -19.39
CA VAL A 724 22.88 -24.43 -19.18
C VAL A 724 22.04 -23.64 -18.19
N THR A 725 22.67 -23.12 -17.14
CA THR A 725 22.01 -22.18 -16.23
C THR A 725 22.55 -20.77 -16.45
N PRO A 726 21.77 -19.85 -17.02
CA PRO A 726 22.12 -18.43 -16.98
C PRO A 726 21.92 -17.89 -15.57
N SER A 727 22.87 -17.09 -15.09
CA SER A 727 22.84 -16.50 -13.76
C SER A 727 23.19 -15.02 -13.80
N PHE A 728 22.47 -14.21 -13.03
CA PHE A 728 22.86 -12.84 -12.74
C PHE A 728 22.20 -12.37 -11.45
N LYS A 729 22.99 -12.17 -10.39
CA LYS A 729 22.55 -11.80 -9.05
C LYS A 729 21.55 -12.79 -8.43
N GLN A 730 21.92 -14.07 -8.39
CA GLN A 730 21.03 -15.17 -7.97
C GLN A 730 21.60 -15.99 -6.81
N ALA A 731 22.46 -15.41 -5.97
CA ALA A 731 23.12 -16.13 -4.88
C ALA A 731 22.12 -16.80 -3.92
N GLU A 732 20.93 -16.21 -3.74
CA GLU A 732 19.87 -16.74 -2.88
C GLU A 732 19.28 -18.09 -3.36
N PHE A 733 19.24 -18.32 -4.67
CA PHE A 733 18.54 -19.46 -5.27
C PHE A 733 19.48 -20.44 -5.97
N ILE A 734 20.58 -19.96 -6.53
CA ILE A 734 21.43 -20.74 -7.43
C ILE A 734 21.96 -22.01 -6.79
N GLU A 735 22.29 -21.99 -5.49
CA GLU A 735 22.74 -23.19 -4.78
C GLU A 735 21.65 -24.28 -4.75
N ARG A 736 20.38 -23.90 -4.58
CA ARG A 736 19.24 -24.84 -4.60
C ARG A 736 18.97 -25.36 -6.01
N THR A 737 19.06 -24.50 -7.02
CA THR A 737 18.97 -24.91 -8.44
C THR A 737 20.06 -25.92 -8.78
N LEU A 738 21.31 -25.63 -8.42
CA LEU A 738 22.45 -26.52 -8.61
C LEU A 738 22.20 -27.89 -7.96
N ASN A 739 21.82 -27.89 -6.68
CA ASN A 739 21.52 -29.12 -5.96
C ASN A 739 20.40 -29.93 -6.65
N SER A 740 19.32 -29.29 -7.12
CA SER A 740 18.23 -29.99 -7.81
C SER A 740 18.65 -30.72 -9.09
N VAL A 741 19.67 -30.21 -9.79
CA VAL A 741 20.26 -30.84 -10.99
C VAL A 741 21.22 -31.96 -10.58
N PHE A 742 22.04 -31.70 -9.58
CA PHE A 742 23.02 -32.63 -9.06
C PHE A 742 22.39 -33.87 -8.40
N ASP A 743 21.27 -33.68 -7.71
CA ASP A 743 20.51 -34.74 -7.03
C ASP A 743 19.78 -35.67 -8.02
N GLN A 744 19.83 -35.37 -9.34
CA GLN A 744 19.36 -36.27 -10.37
C GLN A 744 20.30 -37.48 -10.58
N GLU A 745 21.56 -37.37 -10.12
CA GLU A 745 22.61 -38.40 -10.25
C GLU A 745 22.74 -38.96 -11.67
N TYR A 746 22.54 -38.11 -12.69
CA TYR A 746 22.55 -38.53 -14.09
C TYR A 746 23.99 -38.67 -14.61
N GLU A 747 24.37 -39.90 -15.01
CA GLU A 747 25.76 -40.27 -15.32
C GLU A 747 26.41 -39.46 -16.44
N ASN A 748 25.67 -39.14 -17.50
CA ASN A 748 26.19 -38.47 -18.70
C ASN A 748 25.69 -37.01 -18.79
N LEU A 749 25.75 -36.29 -17.67
CA LEU A 749 25.34 -34.90 -17.56
C LEU A 749 26.50 -33.95 -17.89
N GLU A 750 26.22 -32.96 -18.73
CA GLU A 750 27.08 -31.83 -19.00
C GLU A 750 26.40 -30.56 -18.46
N TYR A 751 26.85 -30.04 -17.32
CA TYR A 751 26.21 -28.91 -16.65
C TYR A 751 27.11 -27.68 -16.64
N TYR A 752 26.67 -26.62 -17.31
CA TYR A 752 27.41 -25.38 -17.44
C TYR A 752 26.63 -24.19 -16.83
N VAL A 753 27.32 -23.35 -16.06
CA VAL A 753 26.73 -22.10 -15.54
C VAL A 753 27.40 -20.89 -16.19
N GLN A 754 26.61 -20.06 -16.85
CA GLN A 754 27.08 -18.78 -17.39
C GLN A 754 26.53 -17.66 -16.52
N ASP A 755 27.40 -17.08 -15.71
CA ASP A 755 27.09 -15.97 -14.83
C ASP A 755 27.52 -14.63 -15.45
N GLY A 756 26.60 -13.66 -15.45
CA GLY A 756 26.77 -12.34 -16.07
C GLY A 756 27.68 -11.37 -15.29
N GLY A 757 28.60 -11.89 -14.47
CA GLY A 757 29.51 -11.09 -13.64
C GLY A 757 28.87 -10.62 -12.33
N SER A 758 28.16 -11.52 -11.64
CA SER A 758 27.50 -11.28 -10.37
C SER A 758 28.48 -10.90 -9.25
N LYS A 759 28.02 -10.06 -8.32
CA LYS A 759 28.81 -9.55 -7.17
C LYS A 759 28.16 -9.83 -5.80
N ASP A 760 27.21 -10.77 -5.77
CA ASP A 760 26.29 -11.02 -4.65
C ASP A 760 26.60 -12.31 -3.87
N GLY A 761 27.76 -12.95 -4.10
CA GLY A 761 28.07 -14.26 -3.53
C GLY A 761 27.89 -15.42 -4.52
N THR A 762 27.28 -15.18 -5.69
CA THR A 762 27.04 -16.23 -6.70
C THR A 762 28.33 -16.91 -7.12
N LYS A 763 29.40 -16.13 -7.32
CA LYS A 763 30.69 -16.66 -7.77
C LYS A 763 31.29 -17.62 -6.74
N GLU A 764 31.22 -17.28 -5.47
CA GLU A 764 31.72 -18.08 -4.35
C GLU A 764 30.94 -19.41 -4.24
N ILE A 765 29.63 -19.37 -4.49
CA ILE A 765 28.81 -20.58 -4.61
C ILE A 765 29.27 -21.41 -5.80
N LEU A 766 29.47 -20.81 -6.98
CA LEU A 766 29.94 -21.56 -8.17
C LEU A 766 31.34 -22.16 -7.96
N GLU A 767 32.23 -21.46 -7.25
CA GLU A 767 33.54 -21.97 -6.84
C GLU A 767 33.40 -23.21 -5.93
N LYS A 768 32.46 -23.21 -4.97
CA LYS A 768 32.18 -24.37 -4.11
C LYS A 768 31.75 -25.62 -4.90
N TYR A 769 31.07 -25.44 -6.03
CA TYR A 769 30.57 -26.53 -6.88
C TYR A 769 31.40 -26.77 -8.14
N SER A 770 32.58 -26.14 -8.27
CA SER A 770 33.41 -26.20 -9.48
C SER A 770 33.72 -27.63 -9.92
N ASP A 771 33.96 -28.53 -8.97
CA ASP A 771 34.36 -29.92 -9.23
C ASP A 771 33.22 -30.79 -9.77
N ARG A 772 31.97 -30.31 -9.66
CA ARG A 772 30.77 -31.02 -10.14
C ARG A 772 30.20 -30.42 -11.43
N LEU A 773 30.61 -29.20 -11.78
CA LEU A 773 30.21 -28.54 -13.02
C LEU A 773 31.14 -28.96 -14.16
N THR A 774 30.61 -29.09 -15.38
CA THR A 774 31.46 -29.22 -16.57
C THR A 774 32.27 -27.96 -16.80
N GLY A 775 31.69 -26.80 -16.47
CA GLY A 775 32.37 -25.53 -16.44
C GLY A 775 31.46 -24.42 -15.94
N TRP A 776 32.06 -23.31 -15.55
CA TRP A 776 31.33 -22.09 -15.27
C TRP A 776 32.20 -20.89 -15.59
N GLU A 777 31.56 -19.76 -15.88
CA GLU A 777 32.24 -18.49 -16.10
C GLU A 777 31.39 -17.37 -15.49
N SER A 778 32.05 -16.46 -14.77
CA SER A 778 31.42 -15.24 -14.26
C SER A 778 32.07 -14.04 -14.94
N LYS A 779 31.41 -13.52 -15.98
CA LYS A 779 31.87 -12.37 -16.77
C LYS A 779 30.66 -11.57 -17.27
N PRO A 780 30.80 -10.24 -17.43
CA PRO A 780 29.74 -9.43 -18.02
C PRO A 780 29.27 -9.99 -19.36
N ASP A 781 27.96 -10.17 -19.49
CA ASP A 781 27.27 -10.55 -20.72
C ASP A 781 26.27 -9.46 -21.12
N THR A 782 25.61 -9.62 -22.27
CA THR A 782 24.59 -8.65 -22.73
C THR A 782 23.20 -9.00 -22.24
N GLY A 783 23.02 -10.01 -21.38
CA GLY A 783 21.76 -10.48 -20.80
C GLY A 783 21.52 -11.99 -20.99
N GLN A 784 20.42 -12.49 -20.41
CA GLN A 784 20.12 -13.93 -20.30
C GLN A 784 20.21 -14.73 -21.61
N THR A 785 19.72 -14.20 -22.74
CA THR A 785 19.82 -14.86 -24.06
C THR A 785 21.27 -15.06 -24.48
N ASN A 786 22.13 -14.05 -24.24
CA ASN A 786 23.55 -14.13 -24.49
C ASN A 786 24.22 -15.13 -23.55
N ALA A 787 23.86 -15.12 -22.26
CA ALA A 787 24.35 -16.12 -21.30
C ALA A 787 24.01 -17.56 -21.71
N ILE A 788 22.78 -17.80 -22.18
CA ILE A 788 22.33 -19.10 -22.70
C ILE A 788 23.16 -19.50 -23.93
N ASN A 789 23.34 -18.58 -24.89
CA ASN A 789 24.11 -18.84 -26.10
C ASN A 789 25.59 -19.14 -25.79
N LEU A 790 26.21 -18.35 -24.91
CA LEU A 790 27.59 -18.55 -24.45
C LEU A 790 27.75 -19.88 -23.73
N GLY A 791 26.83 -20.23 -22.84
CA GLY A 791 26.83 -21.51 -22.14
C GLY A 791 26.69 -22.67 -23.12
N PHE A 792 25.72 -22.64 -24.04
CA PHE A 792 25.53 -23.74 -25.00
C PHE A 792 26.70 -23.87 -25.98
N ALA A 793 27.40 -22.79 -26.31
CA ALA A 793 28.63 -22.85 -27.11
C ALA A 793 29.77 -23.65 -26.44
N LYS A 794 29.67 -23.94 -25.15
CA LYS A 794 30.60 -24.80 -24.39
C LYS A 794 30.13 -26.24 -24.23
N THR A 795 29.00 -26.61 -24.83
CA THR A 795 28.34 -27.90 -24.64
C THR A 795 28.19 -28.69 -25.93
N ASN A 796 28.13 -30.02 -25.85
CA ASN A 796 27.93 -30.91 -27.00
C ASN A 796 26.93 -32.07 -26.78
N GLY A 797 26.19 -32.08 -25.69
CA GLY A 797 25.17 -33.10 -25.39
C GLY A 797 24.05 -33.18 -26.41
N GLU A 798 23.58 -34.40 -26.67
CA GLU A 798 22.54 -34.70 -27.67
C GLU A 798 21.18 -34.09 -27.29
N ILE A 799 20.87 -34.08 -25.99
CA ILE A 799 19.68 -33.48 -25.41
C ILE A 799 20.11 -32.19 -24.72
N MET A 800 19.33 -31.13 -24.89
CA MET A 800 19.60 -29.81 -24.36
C MET A 800 18.44 -29.35 -23.48
N ALA A 801 18.79 -28.62 -22.42
CA ALA A 801 17.87 -27.81 -21.63
C ALA A 801 18.61 -26.57 -21.13
N TRP A 802 17.87 -25.48 -20.88
CA TRP A 802 18.37 -24.44 -19.99
C TRP A 802 17.48 -24.41 -18.75
N LEU A 803 18.04 -24.04 -17.61
CA LEU A 803 17.32 -23.96 -16.34
C LEU A 803 17.68 -22.63 -15.70
N ASN A 804 16.69 -21.78 -15.44
CA ASN A 804 16.94 -20.51 -14.76
C ASN A 804 17.48 -20.76 -13.34
N SER A 805 18.31 -19.84 -12.86
CA SER A 805 19.06 -19.97 -11.59
C SER A 805 18.20 -19.88 -10.33
N ASP A 806 16.90 -19.66 -10.49
CA ASP A 806 15.86 -19.65 -9.46
C ASP A 806 14.95 -20.90 -9.48
N ASP A 807 14.92 -21.65 -10.58
CA ASP A 807 14.04 -22.80 -10.77
C ASP A 807 14.71 -24.13 -10.36
N ILE A 808 13.90 -25.19 -10.20
CA ILE A 808 14.40 -26.54 -9.85
C ILE A 808 13.91 -27.61 -10.81
N ILE A 809 14.70 -28.68 -10.97
CA ILE A 809 14.27 -29.92 -11.63
C ILE A 809 13.79 -30.92 -10.58
N LEU A 810 12.69 -31.63 -10.86
CA LEU A 810 12.11 -32.59 -9.92
C LEU A 810 12.81 -33.95 -10.00
N PRO A 811 12.75 -34.79 -8.94
CA PRO A 811 13.49 -36.06 -8.90
C PRO A 811 13.20 -37.00 -10.10
N GLY A 812 14.26 -37.60 -10.63
CA GLY A 812 14.21 -38.59 -11.71
C GLY A 812 13.83 -38.03 -13.09
N THR A 813 13.81 -36.70 -13.26
CA THR A 813 13.36 -36.06 -14.50
C THR A 813 14.34 -36.30 -15.65
N LEU A 814 15.64 -36.15 -15.43
CA LEU A 814 16.65 -36.34 -16.49
C LEU A 814 16.63 -37.77 -17.04
N ALA A 815 16.55 -38.75 -16.14
CA ALA A 815 16.45 -40.16 -16.50
C ALA A 815 15.18 -40.45 -17.32
N TYR A 816 14.05 -39.85 -16.93
CA TYR A 816 12.77 -40.01 -17.62
C TYR A 816 12.78 -39.36 -19.02
N VAL A 817 13.40 -38.19 -19.17
CA VAL A 817 13.54 -37.50 -20.46
C VAL A 817 14.42 -38.30 -21.42
N ALA A 818 15.58 -38.77 -20.94
CA ALA A 818 16.50 -39.58 -21.74
C ALA A 818 15.85 -40.88 -22.24
N ASP A 819 15.19 -41.63 -21.35
CA ASP A 819 14.45 -42.83 -21.73
C ASP A 819 13.34 -42.52 -22.75
N TYR A 820 12.63 -41.40 -22.59
CA TYR A 820 11.60 -40.99 -23.55
C TYR A 820 12.20 -40.70 -24.93
N PHE A 821 13.27 -39.92 -25.03
CA PHE A 821 13.93 -39.63 -26.31
C PHE A 821 14.50 -40.90 -26.98
N ASN A 822 15.05 -41.85 -26.22
CA ASN A 822 15.51 -43.12 -26.78
C ASN A 822 14.37 -43.95 -27.40
N ARG A 823 13.21 -43.97 -26.75
CA ARG A 823 12.04 -44.73 -27.22
C ARG A 823 11.28 -44.03 -28.36
N HIS A 824 11.44 -42.71 -28.49
CA HIS A 824 10.76 -41.87 -29.47
C HIS A 824 11.79 -41.06 -30.27
N PRO A 825 12.59 -41.71 -31.14
CA PRO A 825 13.63 -41.04 -31.93
C PRO A 825 13.07 -39.99 -32.88
N GLU A 826 11.77 -40.05 -33.20
CA GLU A 826 11.07 -39.09 -34.03
C GLU A 826 10.63 -37.81 -33.31
N VAL A 827 10.72 -37.76 -31.97
CA VAL A 827 10.37 -36.58 -31.17
C VAL A 827 11.60 -35.70 -30.99
N ASP A 828 11.44 -34.40 -31.23
CA ASP A 828 12.52 -33.42 -31.17
C ASP A 828 12.49 -32.57 -29.90
N VAL A 829 11.29 -32.33 -29.35
CA VAL A 829 11.07 -31.46 -28.19
C VAL A 829 10.09 -32.11 -27.22
N VAL A 830 10.42 -32.12 -25.93
CA VAL A 830 9.53 -32.59 -24.87
C VAL A 830 9.34 -31.52 -23.80
N TYR A 831 8.16 -31.49 -23.20
CA TYR A 831 7.88 -30.67 -22.02
C TYR A 831 6.87 -31.35 -21.10
N GLY A 832 6.84 -30.97 -19.82
CA GLY A 832 6.07 -31.64 -18.78
C GLY A 832 4.96 -30.80 -18.16
N ASN A 833 4.45 -31.30 -17.04
CA ASN A 833 3.68 -30.51 -16.08
C ASN A 833 4.66 -29.74 -15.18
N ARG A 834 4.23 -28.57 -14.67
CA ARG A 834 5.01 -27.78 -13.71
C ARG A 834 4.41 -27.73 -12.33
N LEU A 835 5.27 -27.74 -11.32
CA LEU A 835 4.91 -27.28 -9.98
C LEU A 835 5.21 -25.79 -9.86
N GLN A 836 4.44 -25.11 -9.03
CA GLN A 836 4.71 -23.75 -8.59
C GLN A 836 5.19 -23.82 -7.16
N ILE A 837 6.37 -23.27 -6.90
CA ILE A 837 7.00 -23.24 -5.58
C ILE A 837 7.24 -21.81 -5.13
N ASP A 838 7.24 -21.55 -3.82
CA ASP A 838 7.56 -20.24 -3.27
C ASP A 838 9.07 -20.08 -2.98
N ILE A 839 9.43 -18.98 -2.33
CA ILE A 839 10.81 -18.65 -1.95
C ILE A 839 11.44 -19.69 -1.01
N ASN A 840 10.63 -20.50 -0.31
CA ASN A 840 11.04 -21.53 0.65
C ASN A 840 10.93 -22.96 0.08
N ASP A 841 10.82 -23.11 -1.24
CA ASP A 841 10.62 -24.41 -1.92
C ASP A 841 9.28 -25.09 -1.59
N GLN A 842 8.30 -24.37 -1.04
CA GLN A 842 7.01 -24.94 -0.72
C GLN A 842 6.06 -24.91 -1.92
N HIS A 843 5.31 -25.99 -2.10
CA HIS A 843 4.39 -26.18 -3.20
C HIS A 843 3.10 -25.36 -3.03
N ILE A 844 2.87 -24.42 -3.93
CA ILE A 844 1.76 -23.43 -3.89
C ILE A 844 0.80 -23.53 -5.09
N GLY A 845 1.14 -24.32 -6.10
CA GLY A 845 0.29 -24.54 -7.27
C GLY A 845 0.87 -25.49 -8.29
N ARG A 846 0.13 -25.75 -9.37
CA ARG A 846 0.52 -26.72 -10.41
C ARG A 846 -0.14 -26.44 -11.75
N TRP A 847 0.55 -26.71 -12.85
CA TRP A 847 -0.09 -26.74 -14.17
C TRP A 847 -0.04 -28.15 -14.75
N ILE A 848 -1.22 -28.72 -15.00
CA ILE A 848 -1.40 -29.97 -15.74
C ILE A 848 -1.63 -29.65 -17.21
N MET A 849 -0.67 -29.98 -18.07
CA MET A 849 -0.68 -29.54 -19.46
C MET A 849 -1.50 -30.47 -20.37
N PRO A 850 -2.40 -29.93 -21.22
CA PRO A 850 -3.00 -30.67 -22.32
C PRO A 850 -1.99 -31.28 -23.30
N ALA A 851 -2.46 -32.00 -24.31
CA ALA A 851 -1.60 -32.32 -25.46
C ALA A 851 -1.13 -31.04 -26.16
N HIS A 852 0.04 -31.09 -26.80
CA HIS A 852 0.60 -29.98 -27.56
C HIS A 852 -0.33 -29.52 -28.70
N ASP A 853 -0.26 -28.24 -29.04
CA ASP A 853 -1.16 -27.59 -30.00
C ASP A 853 -0.40 -26.46 -30.73
N ASP A 854 0.08 -26.76 -31.94
CA ASP A 854 0.87 -25.84 -32.77
C ASP A 854 0.11 -24.57 -33.15
N GLU A 855 -1.21 -24.68 -33.33
CA GLU A 855 -2.06 -23.55 -33.67
C GLU A 855 -2.04 -22.57 -32.49
N VAL A 856 -2.29 -23.06 -31.28
CA VAL A 856 -2.28 -22.23 -30.06
C VAL A 856 -0.92 -21.59 -29.80
N LEU A 857 0.17 -22.30 -30.09
CA LEU A 857 1.54 -21.76 -29.97
C LEU A 857 1.78 -20.55 -30.90
N SER A 858 0.96 -20.38 -31.95
CA SER A 858 1.00 -19.19 -32.81
C SER A 858 0.37 -17.95 -32.15
N TRP A 859 -0.43 -18.15 -31.10
CA TRP A 859 -1.22 -17.11 -30.44
C TRP A 859 -0.71 -16.78 -29.04
N ALA A 860 -0.23 -17.77 -28.30
CA ALA A 860 0.30 -17.61 -26.95
C ALA A 860 1.26 -18.74 -26.59
N ASP A 861 2.24 -18.41 -25.74
CA ASP A 861 3.03 -19.42 -25.06
C ASP A 861 2.23 -20.07 -23.92
N PHE A 862 2.42 -21.37 -23.78
CA PHE A 862 1.87 -22.20 -22.71
C PHE A 862 2.85 -23.26 -22.21
N ILE A 863 4.05 -23.36 -22.80
CA ILE A 863 5.00 -24.43 -22.49
C ILE A 863 5.87 -24.01 -21.30
N PRO A 864 5.86 -24.75 -20.18
CA PRO A 864 6.69 -24.40 -19.02
C PRO A 864 8.18 -24.62 -19.31
N GLN A 865 8.96 -23.54 -19.26
CA GLN A 865 10.36 -23.52 -19.65
C GLN A 865 11.21 -24.49 -18.81
N GLU A 866 11.02 -24.50 -17.50
CA GLU A 866 11.73 -25.35 -16.53
C GLU A 866 11.47 -26.86 -16.73
N THR A 867 10.57 -27.20 -17.67
CA THR A 867 10.25 -28.58 -18.05
C THR A 867 10.67 -28.92 -19.47
N LEU A 868 11.25 -27.97 -20.21
CA LEU A 868 11.51 -28.04 -21.64
C LEU A 868 12.88 -28.68 -21.95
N TYR A 869 12.87 -29.72 -22.78
CA TYR A 869 14.07 -30.38 -23.29
C TYR A 869 13.95 -30.59 -24.79
N TRP A 870 15.04 -30.45 -25.53
CA TRP A 870 15.04 -30.63 -26.99
C TRP A 870 16.33 -31.29 -27.48
N ARG A 871 16.30 -31.84 -28.69
CA ARG A 871 17.49 -32.39 -29.34
C ARG A 871 18.38 -31.28 -29.88
N ARG A 872 19.70 -31.47 -29.80
CA ARG A 872 20.67 -30.56 -30.42
C ARG A 872 20.46 -30.41 -31.93
N SER A 873 20.06 -31.49 -32.61
CA SER A 873 19.77 -31.47 -34.05
C SER A 873 18.68 -30.46 -34.43
N ILE A 874 17.62 -30.31 -33.61
CA ILE A 874 16.56 -29.35 -33.89
C ILE A 874 16.95 -27.93 -33.50
N TRP A 875 17.78 -27.76 -32.46
CA TRP A 875 18.40 -26.48 -32.10
C TRP A 875 19.24 -25.92 -33.24
N GLU A 876 20.13 -26.73 -33.81
CA GLU A 876 20.99 -26.35 -34.95
C GLU A 876 20.15 -25.97 -36.16
N LYS A 877 19.10 -26.77 -36.45
CA LYS A 877 18.18 -26.49 -37.57
C LYS A 877 17.38 -25.19 -37.38
N ALA A 878 17.08 -24.80 -36.15
CA ALA A 878 16.37 -23.57 -35.80
C ALA A 878 17.29 -22.33 -35.68
N GLY A 879 18.56 -22.46 -36.06
CA GLY A 879 19.54 -21.37 -36.10
C GLY A 879 20.63 -21.44 -35.03
N GLY A 880 20.60 -22.44 -34.15
CA GLY A 880 21.69 -22.71 -33.20
C GLY A 880 21.86 -21.68 -32.08
N GLN A 881 20.86 -20.82 -31.84
CA GLN A 881 20.89 -19.75 -30.83
C GLN A 881 19.50 -19.36 -30.38
N VAL A 882 19.41 -18.75 -29.20
CA VAL A 882 18.27 -17.90 -28.79
C VAL A 882 18.49 -16.50 -29.37
N ASP A 883 17.44 -15.87 -29.90
CA ASP A 883 17.53 -14.52 -30.47
C ASP A 883 17.76 -13.50 -29.36
N GLU A 884 18.96 -12.90 -29.33
CA GLU A 884 19.36 -11.93 -28.29
C GLU A 884 18.59 -10.60 -28.34
N SER A 885 17.80 -10.36 -29.40
CA SER A 885 16.89 -9.22 -29.46
C SER A 885 15.65 -9.38 -28.58
N PHE A 886 15.38 -10.58 -28.05
CA PHE A 886 14.32 -10.82 -27.10
C PHE A 886 14.86 -10.82 -25.66
N ARG A 887 14.21 -10.06 -24.79
CA ARG A 887 14.49 -10.03 -23.36
C ARG A 887 13.44 -10.83 -22.60
N PHE A 888 12.18 -10.71 -22.96
CA PHE A 888 11.07 -11.34 -22.24
C PHE A 888 10.57 -12.61 -22.94
N ALA A 889 10.13 -12.50 -24.20
CA ALA A 889 9.45 -13.58 -24.92
C ALA A 889 10.44 -14.49 -25.69
N MET A 890 11.65 -14.64 -25.16
CA MET A 890 12.76 -15.34 -25.80
C MET A 890 12.52 -16.86 -25.93
N ASP A 891 11.84 -17.44 -24.93
CA ASP A 891 11.39 -18.82 -24.91
C ASP A 891 10.29 -19.05 -25.94
N TRP A 892 9.31 -18.15 -26.02
CA TRP A 892 8.23 -18.24 -27.01
C TRP A 892 8.77 -18.10 -28.45
N ASP A 893 9.64 -17.11 -28.70
CA ASP A 893 10.29 -16.98 -30.01
C ASP A 893 11.06 -18.26 -30.38
N PHE A 894 11.83 -18.80 -29.43
CA PHE A 894 12.58 -20.02 -29.64
C PHE A 894 11.68 -21.22 -29.96
N LEU A 895 10.59 -21.42 -29.21
CA LEU A 895 9.61 -22.48 -29.45
C LEU A 895 8.97 -22.35 -30.84
N VAL A 896 8.64 -21.12 -31.26
CA VAL A 896 8.12 -20.84 -32.60
C VAL A 896 9.14 -21.18 -33.67
N ARG A 897 10.42 -20.84 -33.49
CA ARG A 897 11.48 -21.19 -34.45
C ARG A 897 11.74 -22.69 -34.54
N LEU A 898 11.69 -23.41 -33.42
CA LEU A 898 11.76 -24.88 -33.42
C LEU A 898 10.61 -25.48 -34.24
N ARG A 899 9.39 -25.00 -34.03
CA ARG A 899 8.22 -25.41 -34.83
C ARG A 899 8.41 -25.10 -36.31
N GLU A 900 8.86 -23.90 -36.67
CA GLU A 900 9.12 -23.52 -38.06
C GLU A 900 10.24 -24.35 -38.70
N ALA A 901 11.21 -24.81 -37.90
CA ALA A 901 12.22 -25.79 -38.31
C ALA A 901 11.67 -27.23 -38.46
N GLY A 902 10.39 -27.45 -38.16
CA GLY A 902 9.68 -28.73 -38.31
C GLY A 902 9.83 -29.67 -37.11
N ALA A 903 10.08 -29.14 -35.91
CA ALA A 903 10.17 -29.91 -34.68
C ALA A 903 8.88 -30.69 -34.38
N ARG A 904 9.01 -31.93 -33.91
CA ARG A 904 7.91 -32.69 -33.31
C ARG A 904 7.92 -32.53 -31.79
N PHE A 905 6.88 -31.88 -31.26
CA PHE A 905 6.69 -31.67 -29.84
C PHE A 905 5.89 -32.81 -29.19
N ALA A 906 6.32 -33.25 -28.01
CA ALA A 906 5.57 -34.17 -27.17
C ALA A 906 5.42 -33.66 -25.74
N ARG A 907 4.19 -33.63 -25.24
CA ARG A 907 3.92 -33.34 -23.82
C ARG A 907 4.04 -34.62 -23.01
N LEU A 908 4.85 -34.61 -21.96
CA LEU A 908 5.00 -35.73 -21.02
C LEU A 908 4.04 -35.58 -19.84
N PRO A 909 3.27 -36.62 -19.47
CA PRO A 909 2.28 -36.52 -18.39
C PRO A 909 2.92 -36.65 -16.99
N ARG A 910 4.05 -35.98 -16.76
CA ARG A 910 4.84 -36.03 -15.51
C ARG A 910 5.18 -34.60 -15.06
N PHE A 911 5.21 -34.34 -13.76
CA PHE A 911 5.82 -33.10 -13.25
C PHE A 911 7.33 -33.20 -13.36
N MET A 912 7.96 -32.22 -14.02
CA MET A 912 9.38 -32.27 -14.37
C MET A 912 10.20 -31.13 -13.76
N GLY A 913 9.57 -29.99 -13.50
CA GLY A 913 10.22 -28.82 -12.93
C GLY A 913 9.34 -28.08 -11.93
N GLY A 914 9.99 -27.32 -11.05
CA GLY A 914 9.38 -26.38 -10.12
C GLY A 914 9.72 -24.96 -10.52
N PHE A 915 8.70 -24.21 -10.95
CA PHE A 915 8.81 -22.80 -11.24
C PHE A 915 8.73 -22.01 -9.93
N ARG A 916 9.80 -21.31 -9.56
CA ARG A 916 9.80 -20.49 -8.35
C ARG A 916 8.98 -19.23 -8.59
N ILE A 917 8.25 -18.80 -7.57
CA ILE A 917 7.51 -17.55 -7.58
C ILE A 917 8.12 -16.64 -6.53
N HIS A 918 8.86 -15.63 -6.98
CA HIS A 918 9.42 -14.60 -6.13
C HIS A 918 9.45 -13.23 -6.84
N PRO A 919 9.58 -12.13 -6.09
CA PRO A 919 9.43 -10.79 -6.65
C PRO A 919 10.37 -10.41 -7.80
N ASP A 920 11.62 -10.85 -7.72
CA ASP A 920 12.69 -10.42 -8.62
C ASP A 920 12.79 -11.26 -9.91
N GLN A 921 11.91 -12.24 -10.11
CA GLN A 921 11.94 -13.10 -11.29
C GLN A 921 11.59 -12.32 -12.58
N LYS A 922 12.27 -12.64 -13.69
CA LYS A 922 12.13 -11.92 -14.96
C LYS A 922 10.70 -11.89 -15.52
N THR A 923 10.00 -13.02 -15.42
CA THR A 923 8.60 -13.18 -15.86
C THR A 923 7.63 -12.26 -15.11
N SER A 924 8.01 -11.82 -13.91
CA SER A 924 7.32 -10.78 -13.16
C SER A 924 7.86 -9.39 -13.49
N ALA A 925 9.18 -9.24 -13.56
CA ALA A 925 9.90 -7.96 -13.69
C ALA A 925 9.76 -7.24 -15.04
N GLU A 926 9.70 -7.95 -16.17
CA GLU A 926 9.78 -7.36 -17.53
C GLU A 926 8.46 -7.47 -18.34
N MET A 927 7.40 -8.01 -17.73
CA MET A 927 6.13 -8.37 -18.41
C MET A 927 5.29 -7.17 -18.88
N SER A 928 5.38 -5.97 -18.27
CA SER A 928 4.40 -4.89 -18.53
C SER A 928 4.61 -4.12 -19.83
N ASP A 929 5.85 -3.96 -20.32
CA ASP A 929 6.16 -3.13 -21.49
C ASP A 929 7.00 -3.84 -22.56
N VAL A 930 8.06 -4.56 -22.15
CA VAL A 930 8.91 -5.33 -23.08
C VAL A 930 8.21 -6.61 -23.48
N GLY A 931 7.64 -7.33 -22.51
CA GLY A 931 6.87 -8.55 -22.77
C GLY A 931 5.72 -8.39 -23.76
N PHE A 932 4.88 -7.35 -23.64
CA PHE A 932 3.79 -7.12 -24.60
C PHE A 932 4.28 -6.80 -26.01
N ARG A 933 5.29 -5.93 -26.12
CA ARG A 933 5.85 -5.56 -27.41
C ARG A 933 6.49 -6.76 -28.09
N GLU A 934 7.25 -7.56 -27.37
CA GLU A 934 7.88 -8.76 -27.91
C GLU A 934 6.87 -9.85 -28.25
N MET A 935 5.90 -10.11 -27.38
CA MET A 935 4.78 -11.03 -27.66
C MET A 935 4.00 -10.59 -28.91
N ASN A 936 3.72 -9.30 -29.07
CA ASN A 936 3.05 -8.78 -30.24
C ASN A 936 3.94 -8.79 -31.48
N ARG A 937 5.26 -8.60 -31.35
CA ARG A 937 6.23 -8.77 -32.45
C ARG A 937 6.22 -10.21 -32.98
N ILE A 938 6.14 -11.21 -32.10
CA ILE A 938 5.98 -12.63 -32.51
C ILE A 938 4.63 -12.83 -33.22
N ARG A 939 3.54 -12.30 -32.66
CA ARG A 939 2.21 -12.38 -33.28
C ARG A 939 2.14 -11.65 -34.63
N GLU A 940 2.78 -10.51 -34.78
CA GLU A 940 2.89 -9.78 -36.05
C GLU A 940 3.66 -10.59 -37.09
N ARG A 941 4.77 -11.20 -36.70
CA ARG A 941 5.55 -12.11 -37.57
C ARG A 941 4.69 -13.28 -38.06
N LEU A 942 3.91 -13.88 -37.17
CA LEU A 942 3.13 -15.09 -37.47
C LEU A 942 1.78 -14.83 -38.13
N LEU A 943 1.10 -13.74 -37.76
CA LEU A 943 -0.27 -13.42 -38.17
C LEU A 943 -0.34 -12.27 -39.18
N GLY A 944 0.79 -11.63 -39.49
CA GLY A 944 0.89 -10.48 -40.39
C GLY A 944 0.33 -9.16 -39.84
N ARG A 945 -0.13 -9.16 -38.58
CA ARG A 945 -0.68 -7.98 -37.87
C ARG A 945 -0.71 -8.23 -36.36
N THR A 946 -0.84 -7.18 -35.56
CA THR A 946 -1.16 -7.31 -34.13
C THR A 946 -2.64 -7.68 -33.96
N PRO A 947 -2.99 -8.86 -33.39
CA PRO A 947 -4.37 -9.25 -33.13
C PRO A 947 -4.92 -8.56 -31.87
N SER A 948 -6.23 -8.34 -31.83
CA SER A 948 -6.92 -7.86 -30.63
C SER A 948 -7.00 -8.94 -29.55
N GLU A 949 -7.17 -8.55 -28.29
CA GLU A 949 -7.31 -9.49 -27.17
C GLU A 949 -8.47 -10.48 -27.36
N LYS A 950 -9.58 -10.03 -27.98
CA LYS A 950 -10.73 -10.89 -28.29
C LYS A 950 -10.36 -12.00 -29.27
N GLU A 951 -9.50 -11.71 -30.24
CA GLU A 951 -9.03 -12.68 -31.22
C GLU A 951 -8.06 -13.68 -30.60
N ILE A 952 -7.11 -13.18 -29.79
CA ILE A 952 -6.20 -14.04 -29.00
C ILE A 952 -7.00 -14.97 -28.11
N PHE A 953 -7.96 -14.44 -27.36
CA PHE A 953 -8.81 -15.25 -26.48
C PHE A 953 -9.62 -16.29 -27.27
N LYS A 954 -10.21 -15.92 -28.41
CA LYS A 954 -10.97 -16.84 -29.26
C LYS A 954 -10.10 -18.01 -29.73
N ALA A 955 -8.85 -17.75 -30.11
CA ALA A 955 -7.91 -18.77 -30.56
C ALA A 955 -7.42 -19.68 -29.43
N VAL A 956 -7.16 -19.12 -28.24
CA VAL A 956 -6.61 -19.87 -27.08
C VAL A 956 -7.70 -20.60 -26.27
N LYS A 957 -8.96 -20.15 -26.32
CA LYS A 957 -10.07 -20.69 -25.54
C LYS A 957 -10.25 -22.22 -25.64
N PRO A 958 -10.20 -22.87 -26.82
CA PRO A 958 -10.34 -24.32 -26.93
C PRO A 958 -9.26 -25.07 -26.12
N TYR A 959 -8.03 -24.54 -26.11
CA TYR A 959 -6.92 -25.11 -25.35
C TYR A 959 -7.12 -25.00 -23.84
N LEU A 960 -7.58 -23.84 -23.37
CA LEU A 960 -7.90 -23.65 -21.95
C LEU A 960 -9.01 -24.59 -21.47
N LEU A 961 -10.01 -24.89 -22.33
CA LEU A 961 -11.04 -25.89 -22.03
C LEU A 961 -10.45 -27.30 -21.93
N LYS A 962 -9.52 -27.68 -22.84
CA LYS A 962 -8.77 -28.96 -22.74
C LYS A 962 -8.00 -29.03 -21.42
N HIS A 963 -7.41 -27.91 -20.97
CA HIS A 963 -6.69 -27.84 -19.70
C HIS A 963 -7.61 -28.09 -18.50
N VAL A 964 -8.78 -27.44 -18.44
CA VAL A 964 -9.76 -27.68 -17.37
C VAL A 964 -10.12 -29.16 -17.27
N ILE A 965 -10.41 -29.81 -18.40
CA ILE A 965 -10.77 -31.23 -18.45
C ILE A 965 -9.60 -32.11 -17.97
N THR A 966 -8.38 -31.77 -18.38
CA THR A 966 -7.18 -32.55 -18.04
C THR A 966 -6.84 -32.45 -16.56
N ASP A 967 -6.84 -31.24 -15.99
CA ASP A 967 -6.63 -31.01 -14.56
C ASP A 967 -7.73 -31.67 -13.71
N LEU A 968 -8.99 -31.62 -14.17
CA LEU A 968 -10.09 -32.28 -13.47
C LEU A 968 -9.94 -33.80 -13.43
N LYS A 969 -9.60 -34.42 -14.57
CA LYS A 969 -9.32 -35.87 -14.64
C LYS A 969 -8.18 -36.26 -13.70
N TRP A 970 -7.12 -35.46 -13.65
CA TRP A 970 -5.98 -35.69 -12.76
C TRP A 970 -6.42 -35.61 -11.28
N ARG A 971 -7.22 -34.60 -10.90
CA ARG A 971 -7.73 -34.45 -9.53
C ARG A 971 -8.62 -35.61 -9.10
N VAL A 972 -9.54 -36.03 -9.98
CA VAL A 972 -10.44 -37.15 -9.70
C VAL A 972 -9.66 -38.45 -9.51
N ARG A 973 -8.65 -38.72 -10.35
CA ARG A 973 -7.79 -39.90 -10.21
C ARG A 973 -7.07 -39.94 -8.87
N ASN A 974 -6.50 -38.81 -8.44
CA ASN A 974 -5.77 -38.70 -7.17
C ASN A 974 -6.69 -38.73 -5.94
N MET A 975 -7.93 -38.24 -6.03
CA MET A 975 -8.92 -38.38 -4.94
C MET A 975 -9.39 -39.82 -4.74
N MET A 976 -9.39 -40.64 -5.79
CA MET A 976 -9.79 -42.05 -5.72
C MET A 976 -8.66 -43.00 -5.26
N GLY A 977 -7.55 -42.47 -4.74
CA GLY A 977 -6.47 -43.27 -4.14
C GLY A 977 -5.67 -44.10 -5.14
N ASN A 978 -5.68 -43.75 -6.43
CA ASN A 978 -4.83 -44.38 -7.44
C ASN A 978 -3.63 -43.47 -7.72
N PRO A 979 -2.46 -43.69 -7.08
CA PRO A 979 -1.26 -42.91 -7.38
C PRO A 979 -0.76 -43.32 -8.77
N SER A 980 -0.72 -42.36 -9.69
CA SER A 980 -0.01 -42.50 -10.98
C SER A 980 1.13 -41.51 -11.04
#